data_AF-A0A497N6U5-F1
#
_entry.id   AF-A0A497N6U5-F1
#
_cell.length_a   1.000
_cell.length_b   1.000
_cell.length_c   1.000
_cell.angle_alpha   90.00
_cell.angle_beta   90.00
_cell.angle_gamma   90.00
#
_symmetry.space_group_name_H-M   'P 1'
#
loop_
_entity.id
_entity.type
_entity.pdbx_description
1 polymer ?
#
loop_
_entity_poly.entity_id
_entity_poly.type
_entity_poly.pdbx_seq_one_letter_code
_entity_poly.pdbx_strand_id
1 'polypeptide(L)'
;MLTFDSGTFWVGSADKLLVGEGFTTFSFDVTAPMEDAVLRITPEFVYYNIALGPDFDSEWYFFDGEPFDIHVGDTDQSPLSLTTNVLDLYPTTGTNETTLEYTHETQNLDSSVQFSIRNSPPSGIDVTIDPAEVTNTGGVSEIKISVSLDNSNSLTFPSEHIVTILAKSGETEETIDLTLQLKKPEWLIMVYLAADTDPDLQDSMIGNINELLAATNEQNPKIGITALVDLRADATIAGTSIKKNNAMLFQVLNGELVQIGADWGPTDMSSSSVLRKFITEAQERIPSEHTHLILGDHGGGYLNGIVSDHHQKSGWMSISDFVSGLGDSKFDIISFDACHMGQFEVVYPLKNCAKYLTVSELEMPGPGYNYKAFLLELMNNPDVAVEDYVKSITGFHEEKYDEVSDGKEITRYGKSSTLSAIDTSKLESLKTGIESLGKALSASYQTEDESFLQAVKRIQWNFNIKNNFRVANFHHSHIDLKHYALQLIDKTSNAGVTNAANALIEAFDETIIANTGNLFETLDKVKVDTPFNGLLVVLPAPNCNMRAVMNAYDKTEFPSQMPEWYNYLKDHNATWKKEPYKNIRIKLDHPEHQLYPHVYDSQGNHVGYDPSLIEYSRTQIACEINGSEYIDYGNGTKIIDIPSGMGEFTFMVDGSKMEEDSEAYTLTYSFFTDGEVTFTETVTGIILYDTSISTSIIVDDTRLLIEQISSNGDAPASHTAYLLDVSAPTILYTEESATIELTIYYDFPEPTPVNPGIYDSTTSEWIVDEYYTLEGTGTITYEYTITAASTPLDWELEASVWYYLEDEWTYDEEKYSEAFEISVVEEEENGGGGGIPGFPYLAIAFGLTFILVFRERFLT
;
A
#
# COMPACT_ATOMS: atom_id res chain seq x y z
N MET A 1 5.42 49.13 -51.33
CA MET A 1 6.07 48.26 -50.31
C MET A 1 4.96 47.39 -49.73
N LEU A 2 5.17 46.09 -49.61
CA LEU A 2 4.16 45.17 -49.07
C LEU A 2 4.70 44.52 -47.80
N THR A 3 3.92 44.57 -46.73
CA THR A 3 4.27 44.00 -45.43
C THR A 3 3.30 42.88 -45.10
N PHE A 4 3.84 41.72 -44.75
CA PHE A 4 3.07 40.55 -44.31
C PHE A 4 3.62 40.09 -42.95
N ASP A 5 2.86 39.27 -42.22
CA ASP A 5 3.28 38.74 -40.91
C ASP A 5 4.60 37.96 -40.96
N SER A 6 4.97 37.42 -42.13
CA SER A 6 6.23 36.70 -42.37
C SER A 6 7.40 37.58 -42.85
N GLY A 7 7.23 38.89 -43.00
CA GLY A 7 8.27 39.84 -43.42
C GLY A 7 7.87 40.84 -44.51
N THR A 8 8.77 41.78 -44.81
CA THR A 8 8.55 42.90 -45.74
C THR A 8 9.19 42.67 -47.11
N PHE A 9 8.47 42.95 -48.19
CA PHE A 9 8.95 42.79 -49.57
C PHE A 9 8.85 44.08 -50.40
N TRP A 10 9.88 44.29 -51.23
CA TRP A 10 9.97 45.38 -52.20
C TRP A 10 9.60 44.88 -53.58
N VAL A 11 8.49 45.36 -54.13
CA VAL A 11 8.06 45.04 -55.49
C VAL A 11 8.37 46.25 -56.38
N GLY A 12 9.30 46.07 -57.32
CA GLY A 12 9.61 47.04 -58.37
C GLY A 12 8.59 46.97 -59.52
N SER A 13 8.45 48.08 -60.25
CA SER A 13 7.45 48.31 -61.29
C SER A 13 7.38 47.21 -62.37
N ALA A 14 6.37 46.33 -62.30
CA ALA A 14 5.56 45.83 -63.42
C ALA A 14 4.51 44.79 -62.98
N ASP A 15 3.23 45.18 -63.06
CA ASP A 15 2.03 44.48 -63.54
C ASP A 15 1.80 42.98 -63.23
N LYS A 16 1.49 42.70 -61.95
CA LYS A 16 0.45 41.77 -61.43
C LYS A 16 0.95 40.98 -60.23
N LEU A 17 0.22 41.13 -59.12
CA LEU A 17 0.39 40.34 -57.90
C LEU A 17 -0.73 39.30 -57.84
N LEU A 18 -0.40 38.02 -57.66
CA LEU A 18 -1.34 36.93 -57.41
C LEU A 18 -1.06 36.41 -56.00
N VAL A 19 -2.07 36.46 -55.13
CA VAL A 19 -1.99 35.98 -53.76
C VAL A 19 -2.91 34.77 -53.62
N GLY A 20 -2.39 33.65 -53.08
CA GLY A 20 -3.15 32.41 -52.87
C GLY A 20 -4.01 32.46 -51.60
N GLU A 21 -4.86 31.45 -51.39
CA GLU A 21 -5.75 31.38 -50.22
C GLU A 21 -4.98 31.33 -48.88
N GLY A 22 -5.49 32.05 -47.86
CA GLY A 22 -4.94 32.04 -46.50
C GLY A 22 -4.54 33.41 -45.92
N PHE A 23 -4.82 34.53 -46.60
CA PHE A 23 -4.48 35.88 -46.13
C PHE A 23 -5.74 36.71 -45.86
N THR A 24 -5.81 37.35 -44.69
CA THR A 24 -7.02 38.06 -44.20
C THR A 24 -6.96 39.58 -44.33
N THR A 25 -5.78 40.19 -44.51
CA THR A 25 -5.65 41.67 -44.54
C THR A 25 -4.53 42.14 -45.47
N PHE A 26 -4.78 43.23 -46.21
CA PHE A 26 -3.78 43.91 -47.05
C PHE A 26 -3.82 45.42 -46.80
N SER A 27 -2.65 46.06 -46.74
CA SER A 27 -2.51 47.52 -46.71
C SER A 27 -1.53 47.96 -47.81
N PHE A 28 -1.86 49.05 -48.50
CA PHE A 28 -0.99 49.69 -49.50
C PHE A 28 -0.80 51.15 -49.16
N ASP A 29 0.43 51.62 -49.28
CA ASP A 29 0.81 53.01 -49.04
C ASP A 29 1.31 53.61 -50.36
N VAL A 30 0.51 54.49 -50.96
CA VAL A 30 0.78 55.09 -52.28
C VAL A 30 1.45 56.44 -52.06
N THR A 31 2.78 56.47 -52.15
CA THR A 31 3.60 57.64 -51.82
C THR A 31 3.96 58.52 -53.03
N ALA A 32 3.30 58.37 -54.18
CA ALA A 32 3.47 59.25 -55.34
C ALA A 32 2.21 59.28 -56.23
N PRO A 33 1.90 60.39 -56.92
CA PRO A 33 0.78 60.46 -57.85
C PRO A 33 1.05 59.54 -59.04
N MET A 34 0.26 58.47 -59.17
CA MET A 34 0.23 57.62 -60.35
C MET A 34 -1.02 57.97 -61.15
N GLU A 35 -0.86 58.66 -62.28
CA GLU A 35 -1.98 59.14 -63.10
C GLU A 35 -2.80 58.03 -63.79
N ASP A 36 -2.44 56.74 -63.72
CA ASP A 36 -3.15 55.65 -64.44
C ASP A 36 -3.03 54.26 -63.77
N ALA A 37 -3.26 54.14 -62.45
CA ALA A 37 -3.25 52.84 -61.78
C ALA A 37 -4.63 52.15 -61.82
N VAL A 38 -4.73 50.99 -62.49
CA VAL A 38 -5.96 50.17 -62.52
C VAL A 38 -5.82 48.98 -61.56
N LEU A 39 -6.56 49.00 -60.45
CA LEU A 39 -6.65 47.89 -59.50
C LEU A 39 -7.73 46.89 -59.98
N ARG A 40 -7.36 45.64 -60.24
CA ARG A 40 -8.32 44.55 -60.52
C ARG A 40 -8.35 43.58 -59.35
N ILE A 41 -9.49 43.48 -58.68
CA ILE A 41 -9.75 42.50 -57.62
C ILE A 41 -10.85 41.56 -58.14
N THR A 42 -10.59 40.25 -58.11
CA THR A 42 -11.59 39.22 -58.41
C THR A 42 -12.26 38.75 -57.11
N PRO A 43 -13.60 38.70 -57.04
CA PRO A 43 -14.29 38.43 -55.79
C PRO A 43 -14.45 36.92 -55.59
N GLU A 44 -13.77 36.37 -54.59
CA GLU A 44 -14.33 35.29 -53.79
C GLU A 44 -14.15 35.69 -52.31
N PHE A 45 -15.26 36.13 -51.71
CA PHE A 45 -15.50 36.35 -50.28
C PHE A 45 -14.45 37.10 -49.45
N VAL A 46 -14.36 38.44 -49.61
CA VAL A 46 -13.78 39.36 -48.60
C VAL A 46 -14.52 40.70 -48.64
N TYR A 47 -14.85 41.29 -47.49
CA TYR A 47 -15.34 42.66 -47.35
C TYR A 47 -14.15 43.63 -47.40
N TYR A 48 -14.24 44.72 -48.18
CA TYR A 48 -13.16 45.71 -48.30
C TYR A 48 -13.60 47.09 -47.80
N ASN A 49 -12.75 47.73 -46.99
CA ASN A 49 -12.74 49.17 -46.77
C ASN A 49 -11.60 49.76 -47.61
N ILE A 50 -11.90 50.69 -48.50
CA ILE A 50 -10.90 51.37 -49.34
C ILE A 50 -10.89 52.84 -48.92
N ALA A 51 -9.80 53.30 -48.30
CA ALA A 51 -9.55 54.71 -48.06
C ALA A 51 -8.81 55.29 -49.26
N LEU A 52 -9.43 56.21 -50.00
CA LEU A 52 -8.77 57.00 -51.04
C LEU A 52 -8.35 58.35 -50.44
N GLY A 53 -7.13 58.80 -50.76
CA GLY A 53 -6.63 60.10 -50.31
C GLY A 53 -7.42 61.27 -50.89
N PRO A 54 -7.23 62.49 -50.34
CA PRO A 54 -8.08 63.66 -50.60
C PRO A 54 -8.04 64.25 -52.03
N ASP A 55 -7.22 63.70 -52.92
CA ASP A 55 -7.04 64.19 -54.30
C ASP A 55 -7.80 63.36 -55.37
N PHE A 56 -8.69 62.46 -54.97
CA PHE A 56 -9.52 61.70 -55.92
C PHE A 56 -10.85 62.42 -56.21
N ASP A 57 -10.96 63.02 -57.39
CA ASP A 57 -12.25 63.48 -57.92
C ASP A 57 -13.17 62.29 -58.25
N SER A 58 -14.45 62.43 -57.94
CA SER A 58 -15.49 61.42 -58.12
C SER A 58 -15.84 61.19 -59.60
N GLU A 59 -15.05 60.37 -60.28
CA GLU A 59 -15.43 59.80 -61.58
C GLU A 59 -16.03 58.39 -61.45
N TRP A 60 -17.12 58.17 -62.19
CA TRP A 60 -17.87 56.92 -62.23
C TRP A 60 -17.08 55.85 -62.98
N TYR A 61 -16.78 54.72 -62.32
CA TYR A 61 -16.19 53.55 -62.97
C TYR A 61 -17.25 52.47 -63.23
N PHE A 62 -17.30 51.98 -64.47
CA PHE A 62 -18.21 50.92 -64.91
C PHE A 62 -17.55 49.55 -64.80
N PHE A 63 -18.22 48.59 -64.16
CA PHE A 63 -17.91 47.16 -64.24
C PHE A 63 -19.18 46.38 -64.63
N ASP A 64 -19.15 45.70 -65.77
CA ASP A 64 -20.15 44.74 -66.28
C ASP A 64 -21.64 45.11 -66.18
N GLY A 65 -21.99 46.33 -66.61
CA GLY A 65 -23.31 46.62 -67.20
C GLY A 65 -24.48 46.85 -66.25
N GLU A 66 -24.30 46.82 -64.93
CA GLU A 66 -25.30 47.25 -63.95
C GLU A 66 -24.76 48.42 -63.11
N PRO A 67 -25.55 49.49 -62.86
CA PRO A 67 -25.11 50.59 -62.01
C PRO A 67 -25.01 50.11 -60.55
N PHE A 68 -23.86 50.34 -59.91
CA PHE A 68 -23.76 50.29 -58.46
C PHE A 68 -23.41 51.69 -57.95
N ASP A 69 -24.15 52.15 -56.93
CA ASP A 69 -23.86 53.42 -56.26
C ASP A 69 -22.63 53.25 -55.37
N ILE A 70 -21.59 54.05 -55.60
CA ILE A 70 -20.62 54.37 -54.56
C ILE A 70 -21.27 55.48 -53.72
N HIS A 71 -21.90 55.09 -52.61
CA HIS A 71 -22.17 56.04 -51.54
C HIS A 71 -20.81 56.44 -50.97
N VAL A 72 -20.30 57.61 -51.35
CA VAL A 72 -19.41 58.37 -50.48
C VAL A 72 -20.31 58.82 -49.33
N GLY A 73 -20.38 57.99 -48.29
CA GLY A 73 -21.12 58.32 -47.08
C GLY A 73 -20.60 59.63 -46.53
N ASP A 74 -21.52 60.52 -46.15
CA ASP A 74 -21.21 61.64 -45.26
C ASP A 74 -20.30 61.12 -44.13
N THR A 75 -19.17 61.80 -43.95
CA THR A 75 -18.22 61.60 -42.86
C THR A 75 -18.83 62.06 -41.53
N ASP A 76 -19.91 61.40 -41.11
CA ASP A 76 -20.46 61.43 -39.76
C ASP A 76 -19.86 60.29 -38.91
N GLN A 77 -18.63 59.85 -39.23
CA GLN A 77 -17.88 59.00 -38.31
C GLN A 77 -17.15 59.90 -37.33
N SER A 78 -17.40 59.64 -36.04
CA SER A 78 -16.66 60.23 -34.93
C SER A 78 -15.15 60.12 -35.21
N PRO A 79 -14.36 61.19 -34.99
CA PRO A 79 -12.90 61.12 -35.18
C PRO A 79 -12.21 60.24 -34.12
N LEU A 80 -12.99 59.66 -33.20
CA LEU A 80 -12.63 58.68 -32.19
C LEU A 80 -13.36 57.36 -32.49
N SER A 81 -12.66 56.23 -32.48
CA SER A 81 -13.31 54.91 -32.57
C SER A 81 -12.71 53.91 -31.58
N LEU A 82 -13.58 53.05 -31.04
CA LEU A 82 -13.26 51.99 -30.08
C LEU A 82 -13.89 50.68 -30.56
N THR A 83 -13.21 49.54 -30.42
CA THR A 83 -13.71 48.23 -30.87
C THR A 83 -14.19 47.34 -29.73
N THR A 84 -15.43 46.84 -29.83
CA THR A 84 -16.13 46.02 -28.80
C THR A 84 -15.32 44.81 -28.34
N ASN A 85 -15.28 44.57 -27.03
CA ASN A 85 -14.69 43.38 -26.42
C ASN A 85 -15.63 42.71 -25.41
N VAL A 86 -15.52 41.39 -25.30
CA VAL A 86 -16.10 40.58 -24.23
C VAL A 86 -14.94 40.14 -23.32
N LEU A 87 -15.10 40.28 -22.01
CA LEU A 87 -14.13 39.85 -21.02
C LEU A 87 -14.75 38.81 -20.10
N ASP A 88 -14.25 37.58 -20.18
CA ASP A 88 -14.57 36.53 -19.21
C ASP A 88 -13.84 36.81 -17.89
N LEU A 89 -14.59 36.80 -16.79
CA LEU A 89 -14.10 37.07 -15.45
C LEU A 89 -14.35 35.86 -14.57
N TYR A 90 -13.31 35.41 -13.86
CA TYR A 90 -13.38 34.30 -12.92
C TYR A 90 -13.05 34.77 -11.50
N PRO A 91 -13.72 34.24 -10.46
CA PRO A 91 -13.47 34.60 -9.06
C PRO A 91 -12.10 34.14 -8.53
N THR A 92 -11.35 33.38 -9.35
CA THR A 92 -10.07 32.73 -9.03
C THR A 92 -8.87 33.62 -9.33
N THR A 93 -9.04 34.67 -10.14
CA THR A 93 -7.99 35.59 -10.54
C THR A 93 -7.94 36.82 -9.63
N GLY A 94 -6.74 37.33 -9.34
CA GLY A 94 -6.58 38.58 -8.61
C GLY A 94 -7.12 39.79 -9.41
N THR A 95 -6.66 39.92 -10.65
CA THR A 95 -7.08 40.96 -11.60
C THR A 95 -7.14 40.36 -13.00
N ASN A 96 -8.28 40.52 -13.68
CA ASN A 96 -8.43 40.18 -15.11
C ASN A 96 -8.07 41.42 -15.94
N GLU A 97 -7.49 41.23 -17.11
CA GLU A 97 -7.04 42.34 -17.94
C GLU A 97 -7.48 42.14 -19.39
N THR A 98 -7.87 43.23 -20.06
CA THR A 98 -8.15 43.26 -21.50
C THR A 98 -7.59 44.56 -22.09
N THR A 99 -7.33 44.58 -23.39
CA THR A 99 -6.86 45.77 -24.09
C THR A 99 -7.95 46.23 -25.04
N LEU A 100 -8.25 47.53 -25.03
CA LEU A 100 -9.10 48.16 -26.02
C LEU A 100 -8.23 48.93 -27.00
N GLU A 101 -8.41 48.65 -28.29
CA GLU A 101 -7.83 49.45 -29.35
C GLU A 101 -8.66 50.73 -29.53
N TYR A 102 -7.93 51.83 -29.67
CA TYR A 102 -8.48 53.16 -29.87
C TYR A 102 -7.78 53.79 -31.09
N THR A 103 -8.57 54.21 -32.07
CA THR A 103 -8.03 54.82 -33.31
C THR A 103 -8.55 56.25 -33.45
N HIS A 104 -7.63 57.17 -33.78
CA HIS A 104 -8.00 58.55 -34.09
C HIS A 104 -7.06 59.25 -35.07
N GLU A 105 -7.62 60.24 -35.77
CA GLU A 105 -6.86 61.14 -36.62
C GLU A 105 -6.48 62.42 -35.88
N THR A 106 -5.18 62.72 -35.78
CA THR A 106 -4.66 63.91 -35.07
C THR A 106 -5.25 65.24 -35.53
N GLN A 107 -5.69 65.33 -36.78
CA GLN A 107 -6.13 66.58 -37.38
C GLN A 107 -7.53 67.01 -36.89
N ASN A 108 -8.25 66.10 -36.22
CA ASN A 108 -9.66 66.27 -35.84
C ASN A 108 -9.89 66.28 -34.32
N LEU A 109 -8.83 66.28 -33.49
CA LEU A 109 -8.93 66.29 -32.03
C LEU A 109 -8.34 67.56 -31.41
N ASP A 110 -9.10 68.19 -30.51
CA ASP A 110 -8.75 69.47 -29.89
C ASP A 110 -7.75 69.33 -28.72
N SER A 111 -7.62 68.14 -28.13
CA SER A 111 -6.82 67.88 -26.92
C SER A 111 -6.34 66.43 -26.81
N SER A 112 -5.65 66.08 -25.71
CA SER A 112 -5.40 64.69 -25.34
C SER A 112 -6.72 63.95 -25.08
N VAL A 113 -6.68 62.62 -25.20
CA VAL A 113 -7.86 61.76 -25.08
C VAL A 113 -7.90 61.23 -23.65
N GLN A 114 -8.98 61.55 -22.94
CA GLN A 114 -9.23 61.13 -21.56
C GLN A 114 -10.17 59.94 -21.54
N PHE A 115 -9.82 58.90 -20.79
CA PHE A 115 -10.63 57.71 -20.61
C PHE A 115 -11.28 57.67 -19.23
N SER A 116 -12.57 57.37 -19.18
CA SER A 116 -13.33 57.26 -17.92
C SER A 116 -14.46 56.25 -18.05
N ILE A 117 -14.99 55.82 -16.90
CA ILE A 117 -16.15 54.91 -16.86
C ILE A 117 -17.43 55.73 -16.77
N ARG A 118 -18.36 55.52 -17.72
CA ARG A 118 -19.60 56.30 -17.83
C ARG A 118 -20.69 55.83 -16.87
N ASN A 119 -20.81 54.53 -16.64
CA ASN A 119 -21.76 53.93 -15.70
C ASN A 119 -21.03 53.29 -14.52
N SER A 120 -21.56 53.42 -13.31
CA SER A 120 -20.96 52.77 -12.15
C SER A 120 -20.97 51.24 -12.33
N PRO A 121 -19.81 50.56 -12.22
CA PRO A 121 -19.78 49.10 -12.18
C PRO A 121 -20.64 48.54 -11.05
N PRO A 122 -21.13 47.28 -11.16
CA PRO A 122 -21.79 46.59 -10.05
C PRO A 122 -20.91 46.56 -8.79
N SER A 123 -21.53 46.55 -7.61
CA SER A 123 -20.79 46.38 -6.35
C SER A 123 -19.97 45.08 -6.39
N GLY A 124 -18.70 45.17 -6.02
CA GLY A 124 -17.76 44.04 -6.08
C GLY A 124 -17.01 43.89 -7.40
N ILE A 125 -17.21 44.78 -8.39
CA ILE A 125 -16.41 44.85 -9.61
C ILE A 125 -15.70 46.20 -9.65
N ASP A 126 -14.37 46.17 -9.59
CA ASP A 126 -13.55 47.36 -9.74
C ASP A 126 -12.90 47.36 -11.13
N VAL A 127 -13.00 48.48 -11.83
CA VAL A 127 -12.46 48.65 -13.19
C VAL A 127 -11.49 49.82 -13.20
N THR A 128 -10.31 49.61 -13.77
CA THR A 128 -9.25 50.61 -13.91
C THR A 128 -8.79 50.69 -15.36
N ILE A 129 -8.33 51.87 -15.78
CA ILE A 129 -7.91 52.16 -17.16
C ILE A 129 -6.48 52.72 -17.12
N ASP A 130 -5.57 52.13 -17.92
CA ASP A 130 -4.16 52.54 -18.00
C ASP A 130 -3.66 52.56 -19.46
N PRO A 131 -3.14 53.68 -19.98
CA PRO A 131 -3.13 54.99 -19.34
C PRO A 131 -4.52 55.64 -19.36
N ALA A 132 -4.85 56.40 -18.33
CA ALA A 132 -6.09 57.18 -18.27
C ALA A 132 -6.13 58.35 -19.28
N GLU A 133 -4.97 58.72 -19.83
CA GLU A 133 -4.81 59.79 -20.81
C GLU A 133 -3.78 59.40 -21.88
N VAL A 134 -4.13 59.62 -23.16
CA VAL A 134 -3.20 59.45 -24.29
C VAL A 134 -2.98 60.79 -24.98
N THR A 135 -1.71 61.15 -25.18
CA THR A 135 -1.32 62.36 -25.92
C THR A 135 -1.63 62.23 -27.41
N ASN A 136 -2.10 63.32 -28.01
CA ASN A 136 -2.64 63.37 -29.38
C ASN A 136 -1.55 63.16 -30.46
N THR A 137 -1.11 61.92 -30.64
CA THR A 137 -0.22 61.46 -31.73
C THR A 137 -1.03 60.48 -32.57
N GLY A 138 -1.62 60.96 -33.67
CA GLY A 138 -2.63 60.21 -34.44
C GLY A 138 -2.16 58.83 -34.85
N GLY A 139 -3.12 57.91 -35.01
CA GLY A 139 -2.87 56.50 -35.27
C GLY A 139 -3.73 55.59 -34.38
N VAL A 140 -3.26 54.36 -34.23
CA VAL A 140 -3.85 53.35 -33.33
C VAL A 140 -3.05 53.36 -32.03
N SER A 141 -3.75 53.45 -30.90
CA SER A 141 -3.19 53.30 -29.55
C SER A 141 -3.98 52.25 -28.78
N GLU A 142 -3.34 51.63 -27.80
CA GLU A 142 -3.96 50.64 -26.93
C GLU A 142 -4.10 51.20 -25.52
N ILE A 143 -5.27 50.97 -24.90
CA ILE A 143 -5.47 51.17 -23.47
C ILE A 143 -5.73 49.83 -22.80
N LYS A 144 -5.15 49.64 -21.63
CA LYS A 144 -5.35 48.49 -20.79
C LYS A 144 -6.51 48.74 -19.84
N ILE A 145 -7.47 47.82 -19.82
CA ILE A 145 -8.57 47.78 -18.86
C ILE A 145 -8.30 46.63 -17.91
N SER A 146 -8.18 46.93 -16.62
CA SER A 146 -8.00 45.92 -15.58
C SER A 146 -9.25 45.85 -14.70
N VAL A 147 -9.79 44.65 -14.54
CA VAL A 147 -11.02 44.36 -13.79
C VAL A 147 -10.71 43.40 -12.64
N SER A 148 -10.88 43.84 -11.40
CA SER A 148 -10.75 43.00 -10.22
C SER A 148 -12.12 42.68 -9.62
N LEU A 149 -12.26 41.46 -9.10
CA LEU A 149 -13.46 40.99 -8.45
C LEU A 149 -13.27 40.96 -6.93
N ASP A 150 -14.15 41.63 -6.20
CA ASP A 150 -14.29 41.46 -4.76
C ASP A 150 -15.45 40.50 -4.46
N ASN A 151 -15.11 39.23 -4.37
CA ASN A 151 -16.06 38.15 -4.09
C ASN A 151 -16.64 38.19 -2.67
N SER A 152 -16.17 39.10 -1.79
CA SER A 152 -16.82 39.29 -0.48
C SER A 152 -18.21 39.93 -0.58
N ASN A 153 -18.56 40.54 -1.73
CA ASN A 153 -19.80 41.28 -1.93
C ASN A 153 -20.95 40.48 -2.59
N SER A 154 -20.97 39.16 -2.46
CA SER A 154 -22.06 38.29 -2.98
C SER A 154 -22.31 38.43 -4.50
N LEU A 155 -21.24 38.46 -5.31
CA LEU A 155 -21.35 38.35 -6.77
C LEU A 155 -22.04 37.03 -7.16
N THR A 156 -22.88 37.06 -8.20
CA THR A 156 -23.60 35.88 -8.69
C THR A 156 -22.94 35.33 -9.94
N PHE A 157 -22.75 34.01 -10.01
CA PHE A 157 -22.13 33.34 -11.14
C PHE A 157 -23.04 32.22 -11.68
N PRO A 158 -23.25 32.08 -13.00
CA PRO A 158 -22.81 33.00 -14.05
C PRO A 158 -23.67 34.27 -14.12
N SER A 159 -23.08 35.40 -14.52
CA SER A 159 -23.82 36.63 -14.81
C SER A 159 -23.15 37.44 -15.91
N GLU A 160 -23.88 38.43 -16.44
CA GLU A 160 -23.37 39.36 -17.45
C GLU A 160 -23.61 40.79 -16.99
N HIS A 161 -22.61 41.65 -17.17
CA HIS A 161 -22.66 43.06 -16.84
C HIS A 161 -22.03 43.89 -17.97
N ILE A 162 -22.52 45.12 -18.15
CA ILE A 162 -22.01 46.03 -19.17
C ILE A 162 -21.34 47.21 -18.47
N VAL A 163 -20.09 47.48 -18.83
CA VAL A 163 -19.34 48.67 -18.42
C VAL A 163 -19.06 49.52 -19.65
N THR A 164 -19.59 50.74 -19.66
CA THR A 164 -19.43 51.69 -20.75
C THR A 164 -18.19 52.54 -20.50
N ILE A 165 -17.17 52.39 -21.33
CA ILE A 165 -15.97 53.23 -21.34
C ILE A 165 -16.21 54.44 -22.23
N LEU A 166 -15.84 55.62 -21.74
CA LEU A 166 -15.94 56.92 -22.42
C LEU A 166 -14.55 57.41 -22.78
N ALA A 167 -14.30 57.64 -24.07
CA ALA A 167 -13.15 58.38 -24.58
C ALA A 167 -13.58 59.81 -24.92
N LYS A 168 -12.88 60.81 -24.39
CA LYS A 168 -13.24 62.22 -24.59
C LYS A 168 -12.03 63.08 -24.94
N SER A 169 -12.15 63.90 -25.98
CA SER A 169 -11.20 64.97 -26.32
C SER A 169 -11.96 66.24 -26.67
N GLY A 170 -11.89 67.27 -25.84
CA GLY A 170 -12.68 68.50 -26.00
C GLY A 170 -14.19 68.23 -25.97
N GLU A 171 -14.90 68.62 -27.04
CA GLU A 171 -16.33 68.37 -27.25
C GLU A 171 -16.62 67.03 -27.93
N THR A 172 -15.59 66.34 -28.43
CA THR A 172 -15.72 65.02 -29.06
C THR A 172 -15.74 63.93 -28.00
N GLU A 173 -16.76 63.07 -28.03
CA GLU A 173 -16.86 61.89 -27.19
C GLU A 173 -17.23 60.65 -28.01
N GLU A 174 -16.70 59.49 -27.58
CA GLU A 174 -17.06 58.18 -28.08
C GLU A 174 -17.22 57.21 -26.91
N THR A 175 -18.12 56.25 -27.03
CA THR A 175 -18.34 55.24 -25.99
C THR A 175 -18.24 53.84 -26.54
N ILE A 176 -17.78 52.93 -25.69
CA ILE A 176 -17.77 51.49 -25.96
C ILE A 176 -18.30 50.72 -24.78
N ASP A 177 -19.14 49.74 -25.06
CA ASP A 177 -19.61 48.78 -24.06
C ASP A 177 -18.64 47.60 -23.98
N LEU A 178 -18.03 47.43 -22.81
CA LEU A 178 -17.29 46.25 -22.42
C LEU A 178 -18.26 45.30 -21.73
N THR A 179 -18.48 44.13 -22.33
CA THR A 179 -19.31 43.08 -21.73
C THR A 179 -18.46 42.23 -20.80
N LEU A 180 -18.75 42.29 -19.50
CA LEU A 180 -18.13 41.48 -18.47
C LEU A 180 -18.96 40.22 -18.26
N GLN A 181 -18.40 39.05 -18.57
CA GLN A 181 -19.06 37.76 -18.35
C GLN A 181 -18.46 37.09 -17.13
N LEU A 182 -19.19 37.12 -16.02
CA LEU A 182 -18.79 36.40 -14.81
C LEU A 182 -19.06 34.92 -15.05
N LYS A 183 -17.99 34.14 -15.15
CA LYS A 183 -18.03 32.70 -15.38
C LYS A 183 -17.77 31.96 -14.08
N LYS A 184 -18.39 30.81 -13.93
CA LYS A 184 -17.98 29.84 -12.92
C LYS A 184 -16.67 29.21 -13.36
N PRO A 185 -15.68 29.05 -12.46
CA PRO A 185 -14.54 28.20 -12.72
C PRO A 185 -15.00 26.76 -12.94
N GLU A 186 -14.20 26.01 -13.70
CA GLU A 186 -14.46 24.60 -13.92
C GLU A 186 -14.22 23.82 -12.62
N TRP A 187 -13.19 24.17 -11.85
CA TRP A 187 -12.83 23.47 -10.61
C TRP A 187 -12.61 24.40 -9.42
N LEU A 188 -13.09 23.96 -8.26
CA LEU A 188 -12.65 24.41 -6.94
C LEU A 188 -11.95 23.25 -6.21
N ILE A 189 -10.68 23.45 -5.88
CA ILE A 189 -9.88 22.58 -5.02
C ILE A 189 -9.81 23.17 -3.61
N MET A 190 -10.30 22.43 -2.63
CA MET A 190 -10.33 22.80 -1.21
C MET A 190 -9.34 21.93 -0.45
N VAL A 191 -8.31 22.53 0.13
CA VAL A 191 -7.27 21.81 0.88
C VAL A 191 -7.40 22.13 2.37
N TYR A 192 -7.65 21.11 3.18
CA TYR A 192 -7.79 21.22 4.63
C TYR A 192 -6.57 20.57 5.30
N LEU A 193 -5.64 21.40 5.78
CA LEU A 193 -4.35 20.96 6.32
C LEU A 193 -4.28 21.23 7.83
N ALA A 194 -4.28 20.17 8.63
CA ALA A 194 -4.18 20.23 10.08
C ALA A 194 -2.85 19.63 10.54
N ALA A 195 -1.85 20.48 10.76
CA ALA A 195 -0.51 20.07 11.19
C ALA A 195 -0.25 20.31 12.69
N ASP A 196 -1.28 20.63 13.48
CA ASP A 196 -1.18 20.89 14.93
C ASP A 196 -1.13 19.58 15.77
N THR A 197 -0.32 18.61 15.30
CA THR A 197 -0.16 17.26 15.86
C THR A 197 1.32 17.00 16.19
N ASP A 198 2.03 16.28 15.32
CA ASP A 198 3.41 15.86 15.49
C ASP A 198 4.38 16.76 14.69
N PRO A 199 5.63 16.95 15.16
CA PRO A 199 6.60 17.84 14.50
C PRO A 199 6.87 17.49 13.03
N ASP A 200 6.93 16.20 12.69
CA ASP A 200 7.33 15.73 11.37
C ASP A 200 6.25 15.98 10.30
N LEU A 201 4.99 16.13 10.72
CA LEU A 201 3.88 16.36 9.79
C LEU A 201 3.84 17.81 9.29
N GLN A 202 4.21 18.78 10.14
CA GLN A 202 4.25 20.19 9.76
C GLN A 202 5.20 20.45 8.58
N ASP A 203 6.41 19.89 8.62
CA ASP A 203 7.39 20.09 7.56
C ASP A 203 6.90 19.52 6.22
N SER A 204 6.21 18.38 6.28
CA SER A 204 5.60 17.75 5.10
C SER A 204 4.47 18.60 4.52
N MET A 205 3.57 19.12 5.37
CA MET A 205 2.49 20.01 4.93
C MET A 205 3.00 21.34 4.36
N ILE A 206 4.07 21.91 4.93
CA ILE A 206 4.75 23.07 4.32
C ILE A 206 5.27 22.71 2.92
N GLY A 207 5.82 21.50 2.77
CA GLY A 207 6.18 20.92 1.46
C GLY A 207 5.00 20.89 0.49
N ASN A 208 3.84 20.37 0.92
CA ASN A 208 2.62 20.32 0.10
C ASN A 208 2.13 21.71 -0.29
N ILE A 209 2.15 22.68 0.63
CA ILE A 209 1.81 24.07 0.32
C ILE A 209 2.76 24.63 -0.76
N ASN A 210 4.06 24.36 -0.68
CA ASN A 210 4.99 24.79 -1.71
C ASN A 210 4.72 24.11 -3.07
N GLU A 211 4.27 22.85 -3.09
CA GLU A 211 3.82 22.17 -4.30
C GLU A 211 2.55 22.83 -4.90
N LEU A 212 1.57 23.20 -4.05
CA LEU A 212 0.39 23.98 -4.47
C LEU A 212 0.80 25.31 -5.11
N LEU A 213 1.68 26.07 -4.45
CA LEU A 213 2.19 27.35 -4.96
C LEU A 213 2.89 27.15 -6.30
N ALA A 214 3.76 26.13 -6.39
CA ALA A 214 4.50 25.83 -7.61
C ALA A 214 3.59 25.51 -8.80
N ALA A 215 2.48 24.79 -8.59
CA ALA A 215 1.50 24.50 -9.64
C ALA A 215 0.80 25.77 -10.14
N THR A 216 0.53 26.74 -9.25
CA THR A 216 -0.15 28.00 -9.60
C THR A 216 0.76 29.07 -10.24
N ASN A 217 2.05 28.78 -10.49
CA ASN A 217 2.87 29.68 -11.31
C ASN A 217 2.35 29.76 -12.76
N GLU A 218 1.75 28.68 -13.25
CA GLU A 218 1.07 28.60 -14.54
C GLU A 218 -0.43 28.81 -14.30
N GLN A 219 -0.85 30.07 -14.35
CA GLN A 219 -2.22 30.49 -14.05
C GLN A 219 -3.24 29.92 -15.03
N ASN A 220 -4.32 29.32 -14.50
CA ASN A 220 -5.53 29.06 -15.27
C ASN A 220 -6.75 29.61 -14.53
N PRO A 221 -7.47 30.61 -15.06
CA PRO A 221 -8.61 31.23 -14.39
C PRO A 221 -9.79 30.25 -14.19
N LYS A 222 -9.84 29.13 -14.92
CA LYS A 222 -10.86 28.10 -14.71
C LYS A 222 -10.63 27.25 -13.45
N ILE A 223 -9.51 27.38 -12.75
CA ILE A 223 -9.17 26.58 -11.56
C ILE A 223 -9.02 27.49 -10.34
N GLY A 224 -9.77 27.21 -9.27
CA GLY A 224 -9.65 27.87 -7.98
C GLY A 224 -9.09 26.95 -6.92
N ILE A 225 -8.20 27.47 -6.07
CA ILE A 225 -7.63 26.70 -4.95
C ILE A 225 -7.75 27.51 -3.66
N THR A 226 -8.36 26.90 -2.65
CA THR A 226 -8.41 27.44 -1.28
C THR A 226 -7.78 26.47 -0.30
N ALA A 227 -7.04 26.98 0.67
CA ALA A 227 -6.41 26.18 1.72
C ALA A 227 -6.72 26.73 3.11
N LEU A 228 -7.27 25.90 4.00
CA LEU A 228 -7.28 26.18 5.43
C LEU A 228 -6.08 25.48 6.07
N VAL A 229 -5.21 26.27 6.70
CA VAL A 229 -3.94 25.78 7.23
C VAL A 229 -3.85 26.09 8.72
N ASP A 230 -3.56 25.06 9.51
CA ASP A 230 -3.20 25.18 10.93
C ASP A 230 -1.88 24.45 11.20
N LEU A 231 -0.92 25.13 11.84
CA LEU A 231 0.44 24.65 12.03
C LEU A 231 0.81 24.63 13.52
N ARG A 232 1.56 23.61 13.94
CA ARG A 232 2.06 23.43 15.31
C ARG A 232 3.06 24.49 15.79
N ALA A 233 3.72 25.19 14.87
CA ALA A 233 4.73 26.20 15.14
C ALA A 233 4.63 27.33 14.10
N ASP A 234 5.12 28.52 14.51
CA ASP A 234 5.17 29.67 13.61
C ASP A 234 5.98 29.32 12.36
N ALA A 235 5.41 29.63 11.19
CA ALA A 235 6.07 29.43 9.90
C ALA A 235 5.89 30.67 9.02
N THR A 236 6.81 30.85 8.07
CA THR A 236 6.66 31.83 6.99
C THR A 236 6.81 31.11 5.67
N ILE A 237 5.74 31.10 4.89
CA ILE A 237 5.65 30.41 3.60
C ILE A 237 5.43 31.48 2.53
N ALA A 238 6.34 31.58 1.56
CA ALA A 238 6.29 32.60 0.50
C ALA A 238 6.06 34.05 1.00
N GLY A 239 6.62 34.40 2.18
CA GLY A 239 6.46 35.73 2.78
C GLY A 239 5.21 35.90 3.65
N THR A 240 4.28 34.94 3.62
CA THR A 240 3.08 34.92 4.46
C THR A 240 3.38 34.25 5.79
N SER A 241 3.15 34.97 6.89
CA SER A 241 3.36 34.46 8.25
C SER A 241 2.12 33.73 8.76
N ILE A 242 2.28 32.47 9.15
CA ILE A 242 1.25 31.65 9.79
C ILE A 242 1.67 31.45 11.23
N LYS A 243 0.80 31.82 12.16
CA LYS A 243 1.08 31.69 13.59
C LYS A 243 0.75 30.28 14.07
N LYS A 244 1.55 29.81 15.02
CA LYS A 244 1.31 28.58 15.76
C LYS A 244 -0.14 28.51 16.25
N ASN A 245 -0.77 27.35 16.02
CA ASN A 245 -2.12 26.96 16.44
C ASN A 245 -3.25 27.80 15.85
N ASN A 246 -2.95 28.75 14.97
CA ASN A 246 -3.96 29.59 14.36
C ASN A 246 -4.34 29.00 13.00
N ALA A 247 -5.62 28.68 12.83
CA ALA A 247 -6.14 28.34 11.51
C ALA A 247 -6.31 29.61 10.66
N MET A 248 -5.77 29.58 9.45
CA MET A 248 -5.85 30.69 8.50
C MET A 248 -6.31 30.18 7.13
N LEU A 249 -7.30 30.86 6.55
CA LEU A 249 -7.84 30.56 5.24
C LEU A 249 -7.10 31.35 4.16
N PHE A 250 -6.69 30.68 3.10
CA PHE A 250 -5.96 31.27 1.97
C PHE A 250 -6.60 30.91 0.63
N GLN A 251 -6.46 31.82 -0.33
CA GLN A 251 -6.50 31.50 -1.74
C GLN A 251 -5.06 31.24 -2.20
N VAL A 252 -4.83 30.15 -2.92
CA VAL A 252 -3.54 29.88 -3.56
C VAL A 252 -3.60 30.44 -4.98
N LEU A 253 -2.81 31.48 -5.25
CA LEU A 253 -2.88 32.25 -6.49
C LEU A 253 -1.51 32.84 -6.82
N ASN A 254 -1.08 32.76 -8.08
CA ASN A 254 0.18 33.33 -8.58
C ASN A 254 1.43 32.86 -7.82
N GLY A 255 1.45 31.63 -7.32
CA GLY A 255 2.55 31.15 -6.49
C GLY A 255 2.60 31.79 -5.10
N GLU A 256 1.52 32.46 -4.67
CA GLU A 256 1.38 33.14 -3.38
C GLU A 256 0.20 32.59 -2.56
N LEU A 257 0.33 32.73 -1.24
CA LEU A 257 -0.77 32.52 -0.29
C LEU A 257 -1.44 33.87 0.02
N VAL A 258 -2.60 34.10 -0.58
CA VAL A 258 -3.39 35.30 -0.33
C VAL A 258 -4.38 35.02 0.78
N GLN A 259 -4.20 35.63 1.95
CA GLN A 259 -5.09 35.43 3.09
C GLN A 259 -6.51 35.89 2.78
N ILE A 260 -7.49 35.03 3.07
CA ILE A 260 -8.92 35.33 2.98
C ILE A 260 -9.45 35.62 4.39
N GLY A 261 -9.97 36.83 4.59
CA GLY A 261 -10.60 37.21 5.84
C GLY A 261 -9.64 37.33 7.03
N ALA A 262 -10.20 37.42 8.23
CA ALA A 262 -9.43 37.49 9.46
C ALA A 262 -8.87 36.11 9.84
N ASP A 263 -7.79 36.11 10.63
CA ASP A 263 -7.26 34.93 11.32
C ASP A 263 -8.38 34.29 12.18
N TRP A 264 -8.57 32.96 12.07
CA TRP A 264 -9.60 32.26 12.85
C TRP A 264 -9.15 32.01 14.29
N GLY A 265 -7.89 32.28 14.59
CA GLY A 265 -7.26 32.08 15.90
C GLY A 265 -7.09 30.60 16.22
N PRO A 266 -6.82 30.28 17.51
CA PRO A 266 -6.80 28.92 18.01
C PRO A 266 -8.07 28.16 17.64
N THR A 267 -7.95 27.19 16.75
CA THR A 267 -9.10 26.52 16.11
C THR A 267 -8.95 25.02 16.21
N ASP A 268 -9.98 24.34 16.71
CA ASP A 268 -10.03 22.88 16.69
C ASP A 268 -10.32 22.37 15.28
N MET A 269 -9.27 21.93 14.58
CA MET A 269 -9.38 21.45 13.20
C MET A 269 -10.10 20.11 13.10
N SER A 270 -10.27 19.37 14.21
CA SER A 270 -11.08 18.13 14.24
C SER A 270 -12.59 18.40 14.37
N SER A 271 -13.01 19.67 14.45
CA SER A 271 -14.42 20.05 14.59
C SER A 271 -15.19 19.98 13.27
N SER A 272 -16.30 19.25 13.25
CA SER A 272 -17.25 19.23 12.11
C SER A 272 -17.78 20.62 11.73
N SER A 273 -17.90 21.53 12.70
CA SER A 273 -18.35 22.90 12.46
C SER A 273 -17.30 23.77 11.75
N VAL A 274 -16.01 23.51 12.01
CA VAL A 274 -14.89 24.21 11.37
C VAL A 274 -14.76 23.73 9.93
N LEU A 275 -14.81 22.42 9.70
CA LEU A 275 -14.85 21.83 8.35
C LEU A 275 -16.01 22.41 7.53
N ARG A 276 -17.22 22.45 8.10
CA ARG A 276 -18.41 23.02 7.44
C ARG A 276 -18.21 24.49 7.09
N LYS A 277 -17.65 25.28 8.02
CA LYS A 277 -17.37 26.70 7.79
C LYS A 277 -16.40 26.88 6.63
N PHE A 278 -15.32 26.10 6.59
CA PHE A 278 -14.35 26.13 5.49
C PHE A 278 -15.00 25.82 4.14
N ILE A 279 -15.73 24.71 4.05
CA ILE A 279 -16.42 24.30 2.81
C ILE A 279 -17.36 25.42 2.34
N THR A 280 -18.13 25.99 3.26
CA THR A 280 -19.09 27.06 2.94
C THR A 280 -18.37 28.31 2.43
N GLU A 281 -17.36 28.80 3.14
CA GLU A 281 -16.60 29.99 2.74
C GLU A 281 -15.87 29.80 1.40
N ALA A 282 -15.33 28.60 1.15
CA ALA A 282 -14.66 28.28 -0.12
C ALA A 282 -15.65 28.23 -1.29
N GLN A 283 -16.78 27.55 -1.14
CA GLN A 283 -17.80 27.40 -2.19
C GLN A 283 -18.55 28.71 -2.48
N GLU A 284 -18.81 29.54 -1.46
CA GLU A 284 -19.42 30.86 -1.65
C GLU A 284 -18.47 31.82 -2.38
N ARG A 285 -17.17 31.75 -2.08
CA ARG A 285 -16.16 32.60 -2.73
C ARG A 285 -15.84 32.16 -4.15
N ILE A 286 -15.82 30.85 -4.42
CA ILE A 286 -15.44 30.27 -5.72
C ILE A 286 -16.51 29.25 -6.18
N PRO A 287 -17.69 29.72 -6.60
CA PRO A 287 -18.75 28.84 -7.10
C PRO A 287 -18.33 28.19 -8.42
N SER A 288 -18.07 26.88 -8.39
CA SER A 288 -17.48 26.13 -9.52
C SER A 288 -18.39 25.01 -10.01
N GLU A 289 -18.11 24.47 -11.20
CA GLU A 289 -18.83 23.32 -11.75
C GLU A 289 -18.43 22.01 -11.06
N HIS A 290 -17.14 21.82 -10.77
CA HIS A 290 -16.60 20.68 -10.05
C HIS A 290 -15.93 21.07 -8.73
N THR A 291 -16.03 20.19 -7.73
CA THR A 291 -15.43 20.41 -6.41
C THR A 291 -14.61 19.20 -5.93
N HIS A 292 -13.39 19.47 -5.50
CA HIS A 292 -12.46 18.50 -4.96
C HIS A 292 -12.03 18.93 -3.55
N LEU A 293 -12.35 18.14 -2.53
CA LEU A 293 -11.94 18.36 -1.14
C LEU A 293 -10.79 17.42 -0.78
N ILE A 294 -9.67 17.96 -0.31
CA ILE A 294 -8.49 17.23 0.13
C ILE A 294 -8.32 17.42 1.63
N LEU A 295 -8.21 16.32 2.37
CA LEU A 295 -7.98 16.30 3.81
C LEU A 295 -6.56 15.79 4.05
N GLY A 296 -5.69 16.66 4.57
CA GLY A 296 -4.32 16.31 4.95
C GLY A 296 -4.14 16.39 6.46
N ASP A 297 -3.87 15.23 7.08
CA ASP A 297 -3.45 15.03 8.46
C ASP A 297 -3.22 13.51 8.67
N HIS A 298 -3.06 13.06 9.91
CA HIS A 298 -3.20 11.67 10.27
C HIS A 298 -4.59 11.12 9.92
N GLY A 299 -4.62 9.83 9.59
CA GLY A 299 -5.82 9.03 9.50
C GLY A 299 -5.69 7.80 10.40
N GLY A 300 -6.78 7.44 11.06
CA GLY A 300 -6.86 6.28 11.94
C GLY A 300 -8.03 5.37 11.59
N GLY A 301 -8.50 5.45 10.34
CA GLY A 301 -9.59 4.66 9.80
C GLY A 301 -10.89 4.83 10.57
N TYR A 302 -11.73 3.80 10.61
CA TYR A 302 -13.04 3.85 11.26
C TYR A 302 -12.96 3.99 12.79
N LEU A 303 -11.85 3.58 13.41
CA LEU A 303 -11.69 3.56 14.87
C LEU A 303 -11.44 4.95 15.45
N ASN A 304 -10.52 5.71 14.86
CA ASN A 304 -10.20 7.05 15.34
C ASN A 304 -10.83 8.14 14.45
N GLY A 305 -10.99 7.88 13.16
CA GLY A 305 -11.42 8.86 12.17
C GLY A 305 -10.24 9.49 11.42
N ILE A 306 -10.37 10.77 11.11
CA ILE A 306 -9.38 11.58 10.38
C ILE A 306 -9.14 12.88 11.12
N VAL A 307 -8.07 13.61 10.80
CA VAL A 307 -7.75 14.92 11.36
C VAL A 307 -7.63 14.87 12.89
N SER A 308 -6.40 14.78 13.37
CA SER A 308 -6.13 14.85 14.80
C SER A 308 -5.73 16.26 15.18
N ASP A 309 -6.23 16.77 16.29
CA ASP A 309 -5.77 18.03 16.86
C ASP A 309 -5.46 17.83 18.35
N HIS A 310 -4.16 17.69 18.63
CA HIS A 310 -3.67 17.39 19.97
C HIS A 310 -3.53 18.62 20.85
N HIS A 311 -3.40 19.81 20.27
CA HIS A 311 -3.12 21.02 21.04
C HIS A 311 -4.38 21.80 21.39
N GLN A 312 -5.49 21.62 20.67
CA GLN A 312 -6.82 22.14 21.04
C GLN A 312 -7.66 21.17 21.90
N LYS A 313 -7.10 20.00 22.27
CA LYS A 313 -7.64 19.00 23.22
C LYS A 313 -8.92 18.27 22.77
N SER A 314 -9.20 18.25 21.48
CA SER A 314 -10.43 17.68 20.90
C SER A 314 -10.28 16.22 20.46
N GLY A 315 -9.07 15.80 20.08
CA GLY A 315 -8.80 14.41 19.68
C GLY A 315 -8.82 14.24 18.17
N TRP A 316 -9.64 13.31 17.67
CA TRP A 316 -9.78 12.99 16.25
C TRP A 316 -11.18 13.35 15.74
N MET A 317 -11.31 13.76 14.48
CA MET A 317 -12.62 13.90 13.83
C MET A 317 -13.14 12.51 13.45
N SER A 318 -14.14 12.03 14.17
CA SER A 318 -14.79 10.75 13.84
C SER A 318 -15.37 10.78 12.41
N ILE A 319 -15.49 9.62 11.76
CA ILE A 319 -16.09 9.55 10.40
C ILE A 319 -17.52 10.10 10.38
N SER A 320 -18.31 9.87 11.44
CA SER A 320 -19.64 10.46 11.57
C SER A 320 -19.62 11.98 11.68
N ASP A 321 -18.65 12.54 12.41
CA ASP A 321 -18.48 14.00 12.52
C ASP A 321 -17.98 14.59 11.21
N PHE A 322 -17.11 13.88 10.49
CA PHE A 322 -16.67 14.26 9.14
C PHE A 322 -17.85 14.36 8.18
N VAL A 323 -18.67 13.29 8.06
CA VAL A 323 -19.91 13.29 7.24
C VAL A 323 -20.85 14.42 7.66
N SER A 324 -21.00 14.65 8.97
CA SER A 324 -21.78 15.78 9.50
C SER A 324 -21.17 17.14 9.12
N GLY A 325 -19.85 17.26 9.09
CA GLY A 325 -19.14 18.48 8.67
C GLY A 325 -19.30 18.81 7.19
N LEU A 326 -19.40 17.80 6.33
CA LEU A 326 -19.69 17.99 4.90
C LEU A 326 -21.08 18.62 4.67
N GLY A 327 -22.05 18.31 5.53
CA GLY A 327 -23.39 18.85 5.44
C GLY A 327 -24.14 18.46 4.17
N ASP A 328 -24.80 19.44 3.56
CA ASP A 328 -25.57 19.21 2.33
C ASP A 328 -24.69 19.32 1.07
N SER A 329 -23.44 19.77 1.20
CA SER A 329 -22.50 19.88 0.09
C SER A 329 -22.23 18.50 -0.53
N LYS A 330 -22.19 18.48 -1.86
CA LYS A 330 -21.82 17.32 -2.66
C LYS A 330 -20.53 17.64 -3.38
N PHE A 331 -19.64 16.66 -3.39
CA PHE A 331 -18.33 16.78 -3.98
C PHE A 331 -18.23 15.91 -5.22
N ASP A 332 -17.41 16.31 -6.17
CA ASP A 332 -17.00 15.40 -7.23
C ASP A 332 -15.95 14.44 -6.68
N ILE A 333 -14.99 14.96 -5.90
CA ILE A 333 -13.91 14.17 -5.32
C ILE A 333 -13.71 14.54 -3.84
N ILE A 334 -13.58 13.53 -2.98
CA ILE A 334 -12.99 13.69 -1.64
C ILE A 334 -11.74 12.84 -1.56
N SER A 335 -10.61 13.47 -1.32
CA SER A 335 -9.31 12.83 -1.27
C SER A 335 -8.73 12.88 0.14
N PHE A 336 -8.28 11.72 0.60
CA PHE A 336 -7.73 11.56 1.94
C PHE A 336 -6.22 11.40 1.87
N ASP A 337 -5.49 12.51 2.00
CA ASP A 337 -4.03 12.51 2.16
C ASP A 337 -3.69 12.14 3.62
N ALA A 338 -4.09 10.93 3.99
CA ALA A 338 -4.12 10.43 5.36
C ALA A 338 -4.06 8.89 5.39
N CYS A 339 -3.46 8.35 6.45
CA CYS A 339 -3.28 6.91 6.64
C CYS A 339 -4.63 6.17 6.82
N HIS A 340 -4.70 4.91 6.38
CA HIS A 340 -5.77 3.97 6.75
C HIS A 340 -7.21 4.37 6.38
N MET A 341 -7.39 5.30 5.45
CA MET A 341 -8.73 5.73 5.02
C MET A 341 -9.35 4.76 4.00
N GLY A 342 -8.56 3.80 3.48
CA GLY A 342 -8.96 2.72 2.57
C GLY A 342 -9.67 1.58 3.30
N GLN A 343 -10.73 1.91 4.04
CA GLN A 343 -11.56 0.94 4.76
C GLN A 343 -13.01 1.07 4.31
N PHE A 344 -13.70 -0.04 4.11
CA PHE A 344 -15.12 -0.04 3.74
C PHE A 344 -15.96 0.76 4.74
N GLU A 345 -15.62 0.64 6.02
CA GLU A 345 -16.25 1.35 7.14
C GLU A 345 -16.08 2.87 7.09
N VAL A 346 -15.07 3.36 6.39
CA VAL A 346 -14.79 4.80 6.17
C VAL A 346 -15.49 5.30 4.91
N VAL A 347 -15.43 4.54 3.82
CA VAL A 347 -15.88 5.02 2.50
C VAL A 347 -17.38 4.87 2.30
N TYR A 348 -18.01 3.86 2.90
CA TYR A 348 -19.44 3.60 2.73
C TYR A 348 -20.36 4.73 3.26
N PRO A 349 -20.09 5.36 4.42
CA PRO A 349 -20.85 6.52 4.90
C PRO A 349 -20.79 7.72 3.92
N LEU A 350 -19.76 7.78 3.08
CA LEU A 350 -19.54 8.85 2.10
C LEU A 350 -20.20 8.59 0.75
N LYS A 351 -20.91 7.47 0.57
CA LYS A 351 -21.50 7.06 -0.72
C LYS A 351 -22.39 8.12 -1.40
N ASN A 352 -22.99 9.00 -0.60
CA ASN A 352 -23.87 10.07 -1.06
C ASN A 352 -23.23 11.46 -0.93
N CYS A 353 -21.95 11.55 -0.54
CA CYS A 353 -21.25 12.80 -0.27
C CYS A 353 -20.31 13.19 -1.40
N ALA A 354 -19.70 12.23 -2.07
CA ALA A 354 -18.82 12.44 -3.22
C ALA A 354 -19.17 11.50 -4.39
N LYS A 355 -18.74 11.81 -5.62
CA LYS A 355 -18.78 10.86 -6.74
C LYS A 355 -17.60 9.88 -6.70
N TYR A 356 -16.42 10.40 -6.36
CA TYR A 356 -15.20 9.62 -6.22
C TYR A 356 -14.47 9.90 -4.91
N LEU A 357 -13.69 8.92 -4.46
CA LEU A 357 -12.81 9.06 -3.31
C LEU A 357 -11.38 8.65 -3.68
N THR A 358 -10.36 9.26 -3.05
CA THR A 358 -9.01 8.68 -3.02
C THR A 358 -8.60 8.31 -1.60
N VAL A 359 -8.10 7.09 -1.41
CA VAL A 359 -7.83 6.51 -0.08
C VAL A 359 -6.61 5.59 -0.09
N SER A 360 -5.92 5.50 1.04
CA SER A 360 -4.83 4.54 1.29
C SER A 360 -5.25 3.49 2.30
N GLU A 361 -4.97 2.22 1.99
CA GLU A 361 -5.15 1.09 2.94
C GLU A 361 -4.10 1.14 4.06
N LEU A 362 -2.88 1.55 3.71
CA LEU A 362 -1.73 1.64 4.59
C LEU A 362 -1.44 3.07 5.06
N GLU A 363 -0.28 3.25 5.68
CA GLU A 363 0.29 4.55 5.99
C GLU A 363 0.50 5.37 4.72
N MET A 364 0.12 6.65 4.79
CA MET A 364 0.50 7.63 3.80
C MET A 364 1.92 8.11 4.12
N PRO A 365 2.86 8.12 3.14
CA PRO A 365 4.16 8.75 3.35
C PRO A 365 3.98 10.21 3.78
N GLY A 366 4.85 10.69 4.69
CA GLY A 366 4.76 12.05 5.23
C GLY A 366 4.54 13.14 4.17
N PRO A 367 5.33 13.17 3.06
CA PRO A 367 5.15 14.14 1.97
C PRO A 367 3.83 14.05 1.19
N GLY A 368 2.95 13.08 1.47
CA GLY A 368 1.61 12.97 0.92
C GLY A 368 1.54 12.83 -0.60
N TYR A 369 0.48 13.36 -1.21
CA TYR A 369 0.30 13.34 -2.66
C TYR A 369 1.33 14.17 -3.42
N ASN A 370 1.41 13.94 -4.75
CA ASN A 370 2.14 14.81 -5.67
C ASN A 370 1.25 15.97 -6.12
N TYR A 371 1.04 16.96 -5.24
CA TYR A 371 0.12 18.09 -5.48
C TYR A 371 0.47 18.84 -6.73
N LYS A 372 1.77 19.06 -6.97
CA LYS A 372 2.22 19.80 -8.13
C LYS A 372 1.84 19.10 -9.44
N ALA A 373 2.06 17.79 -9.55
CA ALA A 373 1.86 17.07 -10.81
C ALA A 373 0.39 17.02 -11.23
N PHE A 374 -0.51 16.57 -10.35
CA PHE A 374 -1.93 16.47 -10.71
C PHE A 374 -2.59 17.84 -10.88
N LEU A 375 -2.14 18.88 -10.16
CA LEU A 375 -2.65 20.23 -10.36
C LEU A 375 -2.14 20.85 -11.67
N LEU A 376 -0.89 20.59 -12.07
CA LEU A 376 -0.40 21.04 -13.38
C LEU A 376 -1.13 20.35 -14.53
N GLU A 377 -1.47 19.07 -14.40
CA GLU A 377 -2.33 18.39 -15.38
C GLU A 377 -3.70 19.10 -15.47
N LEU A 378 -4.32 19.38 -14.32
CA LEU A 378 -5.62 20.06 -14.26
C LEU A 378 -5.56 21.50 -14.81
N MET A 379 -4.50 22.25 -14.51
CA MET A 379 -4.27 23.59 -15.04
C MET A 379 -4.10 23.58 -16.57
N ASN A 380 -3.50 22.53 -17.13
CA ASN A 380 -3.32 22.39 -18.58
C ASN A 380 -4.57 21.85 -19.29
N ASN A 381 -5.41 21.09 -18.59
CA ASN A 381 -6.63 20.49 -19.12
C ASN A 381 -7.80 20.64 -18.14
N PRO A 382 -8.34 21.86 -17.96
CA PRO A 382 -9.42 22.10 -16.99
C PRO A 382 -10.70 21.34 -17.33
N ASP A 383 -10.95 21.06 -18.61
CA ASP A 383 -12.15 20.39 -19.09
C ASP A 383 -12.02 18.83 -19.02
N VAL A 384 -11.03 18.31 -18.28
CA VAL A 384 -10.81 16.88 -18.05
C VAL A 384 -12.02 16.23 -17.37
N ALA A 385 -12.37 15.01 -17.76
CA ALA A 385 -13.42 14.27 -17.09
C ALA A 385 -13.02 13.97 -15.64
N VAL A 386 -13.95 14.14 -14.70
CA VAL A 386 -13.71 13.92 -13.26
C VAL A 386 -13.11 12.54 -12.97
N GLU A 387 -13.58 11.50 -13.68
CA GLU A 387 -13.09 10.13 -13.53
C GLU A 387 -11.62 9.99 -13.97
N ASP A 388 -11.21 10.65 -15.05
CA ASP A 388 -9.84 10.59 -15.53
C ASP A 388 -8.90 11.37 -14.61
N TYR A 389 -9.35 12.52 -14.11
CA TYR A 389 -8.61 13.31 -13.12
C TYR A 389 -8.39 12.55 -11.79
N VAL A 390 -9.41 11.90 -11.24
CA VAL A 390 -9.24 11.15 -9.98
C VAL A 390 -8.31 9.94 -10.15
N LYS A 391 -8.33 9.28 -11.33
CA LYS A 391 -7.39 8.20 -11.65
C LYS A 391 -5.96 8.74 -11.78
N SER A 392 -5.75 9.91 -12.39
CA SER A 392 -4.41 10.46 -12.56
C SER A 392 -3.75 10.83 -11.23
N ILE A 393 -4.51 11.24 -10.21
CA ILE A 393 -3.99 11.43 -8.84
C ILE A 393 -3.28 10.17 -8.34
N THR A 394 -3.86 8.98 -8.57
CA THR A 394 -3.23 7.70 -8.17
C THR A 394 -1.95 7.43 -8.96
N GLY A 395 -1.95 7.69 -10.27
CA GLY A 395 -0.76 7.51 -11.11
C GLY A 395 0.40 8.44 -10.73
N PHE A 396 0.14 9.70 -10.44
CA PHE A 396 1.19 10.65 -10.00
C PHE A 396 1.71 10.35 -8.59
N HIS A 397 0.87 9.75 -7.75
CA HIS A 397 1.30 9.24 -6.46
C HIS A 397 2.27 8.08 -6.63
N GLU A 398 1.94 7.09 -7.45
CA GLU A 398 2.84 6.01 -7.81
C GLU A 398 4.16 6.55 -8.39
N GLU A 399 4.10 7.47 -9.37
CA GLU A 399 5.30 8.11 -9.94
C GLU A 399 6.20 8.75 -8.87
N LYS A 400 5.62 9.49 -7.91
CA LYS A 400 6.36 10.15 -6.82
C LYS A 400 7.11 9.16 -5.93
N TYR A 401 6.63 7.92 -5.81
CA TYR A 401 7.18 6.91 -4.91
C TYR A 401 7.86 5.73 -5.62
N ASP A 402 7.78 5.65 -6.96
CA ASP A 402 8.42 4.62 -7.79
C ASP A 402 9.84 4.97 -8.25
N GLU A 403 10.27 6.23 -8.20
CA GLU A 403 11.60 6.65 -8.64
C GLU A 403 12.74 5.98 -7.85
N VAL A 404 13.32 4.94 -8.44
CA VAL A 404 14.62 4.36 -8.07
C VAL A 404 15.72 5.30 -8.59
N SER A 405 16.08 6.33 -7.85
CA SER A 405 17.19 7.22 -8.24
C SER A 405 18.52 6.78 -7.61
N ASP A 406 19.18 5.87 -8.32
CA ASP A 406 20.63 5.88 -8.59
C ASP A 406 21.53 6.36 -7.42
N GLY A 407 21.71 5.52 -6.41
CA GLY A 407 22.82 5.62 -5.45
C GLY A 407 22.82 6.84 -4.51
N LYS A 408 21.72 7.57 -4.37
CA LYS A 408 21.50 8.52 -3.27
C LYS A 408 20.43 7.96 -2.34
N GLU A 409 20.61 8.22 -1.05
CA GLU A 409 19.78 7.75 0.06
C GLU A 409 18.38 7.35 -0.38
N ILE A 410 18.04 6.07 -0.20
CA ILE A 410 16.66 5.61 -0.04
C ILE A 410 16.05 6.64 0.90
N THR A 411 15.23 7.56 0.37
CA THR A 411 14.55 8.50 1.23
C THR A 411 13.85 7.64 2.27
N ARG A 412 13.85 8.07 3.52
CA ARG A 412 13.27 7.37 4.69
C ARG A 412 11.80 6.91 4.51
N TYR A 413 11.21 7.18 3.35
CA TYR A 413 9.84 7.02 2.89
C TYR A 413 9.68 6.14 1.63
N GLY A 414 10.71 5.39 1.20
CA GLY A 414 10.63 4.56 -0.02
C GLY A 414 9.44 3.57 -0.06
N LYS A 415 9.10 3.09 -1.27
CA LYS A 415 8.30 1.94 -1.77
C LYS A 415 7.19 1.21 -0.96
N SER A 416 6.69 1.70 0.17
CA SER A 416 5.45 1.15 0.77
C SER A 416 4.39 2.23 0.84
N SER A 417 3.69 2.42 -0.28
CA SER A 417 2.54 3.30 -0.32
C SER A 417 1.44 2.70 -1.18
N THR A 418 0.20 2.83 -0.69
CA THR A 418 -1.01 2.40 -1.37
C THR A 418 -1.87 3.62 -1.65
N LEU A 419 -2.48 3.69 -2.83
CA LEU A 419 -3.50 4.68 -3.12
C LEU A 419 -4.50 4.12 -4.12
N SER A 420 -5.78 4.31 -3.82
CA SER A 420 -6.88 3.83 -4.65
C SER A 420 -7.89 4.93 -4.93
N ALA A 421 -8.46 4.90 -6.13
CA ALA A 421 -9.60 5.70 -6.52
C ALA A 421 -10.87 4.85 -6.52
N ILE A 422 -11.93 5.34 -5.89
CA ILE A 422 -13.18 4.61 -5.65
C ILE A 422 -14.35 5.34 -6.31
N ASP A 423 -15.19 4.62 -7.07
CA ASP A 423 -16.50 5.10 -7.53
C ASP A 423 -17.57 4.84 -6.46
N THR A 424 -18.09 5.90 -5.84
CA THR A 424 -19.05 5.79 -4.74
C THR A 424 -20.42 5.26 -5.18
N SER A 425 -20.76 5.40 -6.47
CA SER A 425 -22.02 4.89 -7.02
C SER A 425 -22.11 3.36 -6.98
N LYS A 426 -20.97 2.69 -6.86
CA LYS A 426 -20.83 1.23 -6.81
C LYS A 426 -20.86 0.66 -5.39
N LEU A 427 -20.72 1.50 -4.36
CA LEU A 427 -20.61 1.07 -2.97
C LEU A 427 -21.84 0.30 -2.45
N GLU A 428 -23.05 0.54 -2.98
CA GLU A 428 -24.24 -0.25 -2.60
C GLU A 428 -24.19 -1.68 -3.19
N SER A 429 -23.66 -1.83 -4.40
CA SER A 429 -23.45 -3.14 -5.03
C SER A 429 -22.35 -3.90 -4.30
N LEU A 430 -21.25 -3.22 -3.97
CA LEU A 430 -20.17 -3.79 -3.15
C LEU A 430 -20.68 -4.24 -1.78
N LYS A 431 -21.44 -3.38 -1.07
CA LYS A 431 -22.10 -3.76 0.18
C LYS A 431 -22.95 -5.02 0.04
N THR A 432 -23.73 -5.12 -1.03
CA THR A 432 -24.58 -6.29 -1.29
C THR A 432 -23.73 -7.56 -1.47
N GLY A 433 -22.57 -7.44 -2.13
CA GLY A 433 -21.58 -8.51 -2.21
C GLY A 433 -21.03 -8.91 -0.84
N ILE A 434 -20.65 -7.95 0.00
CA ILE A 434 -20.12 -8.21 1.35
C ILE A 434 -21.18 -8.89 2.22
N GLU A 435 -22.43 -8.41 2.19
CA GLU A 435 -23.55 -9.03 2.92
C GLU A 435 -23.84 -10.46 2.45
N SER A 436 -23.80 -10.69 1.13
CA SER A 436 -24.00 -12.03 0.57
C SER A 436 -22.90 -12.99 1.01
N LEU A 437 -21.65 -12.52 1.03
CA LEU A 437 -20.52 -13.28 1.55
C LEU A 437 -20.65 -13.54 3.06
N GLY A 438 -20.95 -12.51 3.85
CA GLY A 438 -21.16 -12.62 5.29
C GLY A 438 -22.24 -13.65 5.64
N LYS A 439 -23.36 -13.64 4.90
CA LYS A 439 -24.43 -14.65 5.05
C LYS A 439 -23.95 -16.07 4.75
N ALA A 440 -23.22 -16.27 3.65
CA ALA A 440 -22.69 -17.58 3.27
C ALA A 440 -21.67 -18.10 4.30
N LEU A 441 -20.80 -17.22 4.79
CA LEU A 441 -19.82 -17.53 5.83
C LEU A 441 -20.51 -17.88 7.16
N SER A 442 -21.44 -17.06 7.64
CA SER A 442 -22.19 -17.31 8.88
C SER A 442 -22.94 -18.64 8.82
N ALA A 443 -23.63 -18.93 7.71
CA ALA A 443 -24.30 -20.22 7.52
C ALA A 443 -23.32 -21.41 7.60
N SER A 444 -22.12 -21.26 7.04
CA SER A 444 -21.08 -22.29 7.06
C SER A 444 -20.47 -22.47 8.45
N TYR A 445 -20.25 -21.37 9.19
CA TYR A 445 -19.82 -21.41 10.59
C TYR A 445 -20.80 -22.18 11.49
N GLN A 446 -22.11 -22.03 11.25
CA GLN A 446 -23.16 -22.72 12.01
C GLN A 446 -23.23 -24.24 11.75
N THR A 447 -22.63 -24.72 10.66
CA THR A 447 -22.55 -26.17 10.39
C THR A 447 -21.47 -26.87 11.20
N GLU A 448 -20.54 -26.11 11.81
CA GLU A 448 -19.37 -26.62 12.53
C GLU A 448 -18.50 -27.58 11.69
N ASP A 449 -18.50 -27.42 10.35
CA ASP A 449 -17.62 -28.18 9.47
C ASP A 449 -16.15 -27.84 9.75
N GLU A 450 -15.40 -28.81 10.28
CA GLU A 450 -14.04 -28.61 10.74
C GLU A 450 -13.09 -28.21 9.60
N SER A 451 -13.26 -28.79 8.41
CA SER A 451 -12.41 -28.50 7.25
C SER A 451 -12.56 -27.05 6.79
N PHE A 452 -13.79 -26.55 6.74
CA PHE A 452 -14.11 -25.16 6.41
C PHE A 452 -13.61 -24.20 7.49
N LEU A 453 -13.86 -24.50 8.76
CA LEU A 453 -13.40 -23.67 9.87
C LEU A 453 -11.86 -23.55 9.83
N GLN A 454 -11.14 -24.66 9.69
CA GLN A 454 -9.68 -24.66 9.58
C GLN A 454 -9.19 -23.86 8.38
N ALA A 455 -9.85 -23.95 7.22
CA ALA A 455 -9.51 -23.14 6.05
C ALA A 455 -9.65 -21.63 6.35
N VAL A 456 -10.77 -21.19 6.90
CA VAL A 456 -10.98 -19.76 7.25
C VAL A 456 -9.97 -19.29 8.31
N LYS A 457 -9.71 -20.11 9.33
CA LYS A 457 -8.69 -19.83 10.36
C LYS A 457 -7.30 -19.59 9.74
N ARG A 458 -6.90 -20.41 8.77
CA ARG A 458 -5.61 -20.27 8.04
C ARG A 458 -5.54 -19.01 7.20
N ILE A 459 -6.60 -18.68 6.45
CA ILE A 459 -6.62 -17.45 5.64
C ILE A 459 -6.33 -16.23 6.53
N GLN A 460 -6.94 -16.18 7.70
CA GLN A 460 -6.79 -15.08 8.66
C GLN A 460 -5.43 -15.09 9.36
N TRP A 461 -4.89 -16.27 9.67
CA TRP A 461 -3.54 -16.43 10.22
C TRP A 461 -2.45 -15.95 9.24
N ASN A 462 -2.56 -16.34 7.96
CA ASN A 462 -1.59 -15.96 6.93
C ASN A 462 -1.58 -14.44 6.69
N PHE A 463 -2.76 -13.81 6.75
CA PHE A 463 -2.86 -12.36 6.70
C PHE A 463 -2.15 -11.70 7.89
N ASN A 464 -2.19 -12.31 9.07
CA ASN A 464 -1.61 -11.78 10.30
C ASN A 464 -0.09 -11.93 10.38
N ILE A 465 0.46 -13.10 10.02
CA ILE A 465 1.92 -13.32 10.02
C ILE A 465 2.61 -12.47 8.96
N LYS A 466 2.05 -12.40 7.75
CA LYS A 466 2.68 -11.65 6.65
C LYS A 466 2.59 -10.13 6.83
N ASN A 467 1.60 -9.66 7.61
CA ASN A 467 1.44 -8.25 7.95
C ASN A 467 2.02 -7.86 9.32
N ASN A 468 2.83 -8.72 9.97
CA ASN A 468 3.45 -8.48 11.27
C ASN A 468 4.58 -7.42 11.24
N PHE A 469 4.53 -6.50 10.27
CA PHE A 469 5.30 -5.28 10.28
C PHE A 469 4.81 -4.40 11.41
N ARG A 470 5.76 -3.76 12.11
CA ARG A 470 5.60 -2.96 13.33
C ARG A 470 4.75 -1.70 13.12
N VAL A 471 3.53 -1.84 12.67
CA VAL A 471 2.55 -0.77 12.69
C VAL A 471 1.67 -1.01 13.91
N ALA A 472 1.80 -0.11 14.86
CA ALA A 472 1.09 -0.15 16.13
C ALA A 472 -0.43 -0.36 15.92
N ASN A 473 -0.95 -1.46 16.49
CA ASN A 473 -2.34 -1.66 16.94
C ASN A 473 -3.52 -1.62 15.94
N PHE A 474 -3.39 -1.15 14.68
CA PHE A 474 -4.55 -0.96 13.78
C PHE A 474 -4.72 -1.99 12.65
N HIS A 475 -3.65 -2.64 12.18
CA HIS A 475 -3.75 -3.61 11.07
C HIS A 475 -4.28 -4.99 11.48
N HIS A 476 -4.26 -5.33 12.77
CA HIS A 476 -4.78 -6.62 13.24
C HIS A 476 -6.32 -6.70 13.27
N SER A 477 -7.05 -5.62 12.94
CA SER A 477 -8.51 -5.61 12.92
C SER A 477 -9.15 -5.64 11.53
N HIS A 478 -8.35 -5.61 10.46
CA HIS A 478 -8.85 -5.49 9.08
C HIS A 478 -8.19 -6.48 8.13
N ILE A 479 -8.88 -6.77 7.03
CA ILE A 479 -8.37 -7.61 5.95
C ILE A 479 -8.60 -6.95 4.59
N ASP A 480 -7.70 -7.18 3.63
CA ASP A 480 -7.94 -6.82 2.24
C ASP A 480 -9.13 -7.63 1.71
N LEU A 481 -10.17 -6.92 1.28
CA LEU A 481 -11.47 -7.52 0.99
C LEU A 481 -11.42 -8.43 -0.25
N LYS A 482 -10.73 -7.99 -1.31
CA LYS A 482 -10.62 -8.77 -2.56
C LYS A 482 -9.71 -9.98 -2.37
N HIS A 483 -8.58 -9.80 -1.71
CA HIS A 483 -7.65 -10.87 -1.38
C HIS A 483 -8.31 -11.91 -0.49
N TYR A 484 -9.08 -11.50 0.53
CA TYR A 484 -9.83 -12.43 1.36
C TYR A 484 -10.81 -13.27 0.55
N ALA A 485 -11.56 -12.65 -0.38
CA ALA A 485 -12.47 -13.36 -1.27
C ALA A 485 -11.75 -14.36 -2.18
N LEU A 486 -10.59 -13.98 -2.74
CA LEU A 486 -9.75 -14.87 -3.55
C LEU A 486 -9.23 -16.07 -2.74
N GLN A 487 -8.77 -15.84 -1.51
CA GLN A 487 -8.31 -16.90 -0.61
C GLN A 487 -9.45 -17.85 -0.22
N LEU A 488 -10.67 -17.34 -0.02
CA LEU A 488 -11.84 -18.20 0.23
C LEU A 488 -12.17 -19.10 -0.97
N ILE A 489 -12.00 -18.61 -2.20
CA ILE A 489 -12.19 -19.40 -3.42
C ILE A 489 -11.12 -20.49 -3.53
N ASP A 490 -9.86 -20.17 -3.20
CA ASP A 490 -8.72 -21.09 -3.31
C ASP A 490 -8.72 -22.17 -2.21
N LYS A 491 -9.03 -21.78 -0.96
CA LYS A 491 -8.82 -22.63 0.22
C LYS A 491 -10.07 -23.34 0.72
N THR A 492 -11.25 -23.06 0.16
CA THR A 492 -12.49 -23.70 0.59
C THR A 492 -13.20 -24.43 -0.56
N SER A 493 -13.85 -25.55 -0.25
CA SER A 493 -14.70 -26.30 -1.19
C SER A 493 -16.19 -25.96 -1.08
N ASN A 494 -16.54 -24.95 -0.27
CA ASN A 494 -17.92 -24.58 0.01
C ASN A 494 -18.50 -23.73 -1.13
N ALA A 495 -19.30 -24.35 -1.99
CA ALA A 495 -19.89 -23.70 -3.17
C ALA A 495 -20.70 -22.42 -2.86
N GLY A 496 -21.34 -22.34 -1.68
CA GLY A 496 -22.06 -21.13 -1.27
C GLY A 496 -21.13 -19.95 -1.02
N VAL A 497 -20.02 -20.21 -0.32
CA VAL A 497 -18.98 -19.21 -0.03
C VAL A 497 -18.24 -18.82 -1.30
N THR A 498 -17.81 -19.78 -2.14
CA THR A 498 -17.06 -19.47 -3.37
C THR A 498 -17.91 -18.68 -4.37
N ASN A 499 -19.21 -18.97 -4.50
CA ASN A 499 -20.10 -18.19 -5.37
C ASN A 499 -20.30 -16.76 -4.86
N ALA A 500 -20.48 -16.58 -3.54
CA ALA A 500 -20.61 -15.26 -2.94
C ALA A 500 -19.31 -14.45 -3.05
N ALA A 501 -18.15 -15.10 -2.88
CA ALA A 501 -16.84 -14.49 -3.05
C ALA A 501 -16.60 -14.02 -4.50
N ASN A 502 -16.96 -14.80 -5.51
CA ASN A 502 -16.86 -14.38 -6.92
C ASN A 502 -17.75 -13.15 -7.21
N ALA A 503 -19.00 -13.15 -6.74
CA ALA A 503 -19.90 -12.01 -6.92
C ALA A 503 -19.39 -10.74 -6.20
N LEU A 504 -18.77 -10.90 -5.03
CA LEU A 504 -18.10 -9.80 -4.33
C LEU A 504 -16.95 -9.24 -5.16
N ILE A 505 -16.10 -10.09 -5.75
CA ILE A 505 -14.96 -9.65 -6.58
C ILE A 505 -15.44 -8.86 -7.79
N GLU A 506 -16.51 -9.31 -8.47
CA GLU A 506 -17.09 -8.57 -9.59
C GLU A 506 -17.56 -7.16 -9.16
N ALA A 507 -18.25 -7.06 -8.03
CA ALA A 507 -18.67 -5.77 -7.50
C ALA A 507 -17.49 -4.89 -7.04
N PHE A 508 -16.42 -5.51 -6.53
CA PHE A 508 -15.20 -4.83 -6.10
C PHE A 508 -14.46 -4.22 -7.29
N ASP A 509 -14.30 -4.97 -8.38
CA ASP A 509 -13.59 -4.53 -9.59
C ASP A 509 -14.31 -3.40 -10.33
N GLU A 510 -15.63 -3.28 -10.17
CA GLU A 510 -16.36 -2.09 -10.61
C GLU A 510 -16.18 -0.88 -9.68
N THR A 511 -15.90 -1.11 -8.40
CA THR A 511 -15.83 -0.08 -7.36
C THR A 511 -14.46 0.60 -7.32
N ILE A 512 -13.37 -0.17 -7.48
CA ILE A 512 -11.99 0.34 -7.48
C ILE A 512 -11.58 0.65 -8.92
N ILE A 513 -11.59 1.93 -9.28
CA ILE A 513 -11.37 2.39 -10.66
C ILE A 513 -9.90 2.67 -10.99
N ALA A 514 -9.06 2.80 -9.97
CA ALA A 514 -7.60 2.75 -10.05
C ALA A 514 -7.02 2.34 -8.69
N ASN A 515 -5.91 1.61 -8.70
CA ASN A 515 -5.19 1.20 -7.49
C ASN A 515 -3.70 1.13 -7.79
N THR A 516 -2.90 1.72 -6.92
CA THR A 516 -1.43 1.68 -6.95
C THR A 516 -0.97 1.14 -5.60
N GLY A 517 -0.19 0.06 -5.60
CA GLY A 517 0.27 -0.59 -4.38
C GLY A 517 1.52 -1.41 -4.65
N ASN A 518 2.68 -0.85 -4.30
CA ASN A 518 3.96 -1.55 -4.33
C ASN A 518 4.34 -2.02 -2.91
N LEU A 519 4.73 -3.28 -2.79
CA LEU A 519 5.18 -3.90 -1.53
C LEU A 519 6.71 -3.93 -1.47
N PHE A 520 7.27 -3.63 -0.30
CA PHE A 520 8.70 -3.78 -0.03
C PHE A 520 9.16 -5.22 0.19
N GLU A 521 10.38 -5.51 -0.27
CA GLU A 521 11.44 -6.12 0.55
C GLU A 521 11.94 -5.07 1.56
N THR A 522 11.69 -5.24 2.85
CA THR A 522 12.28 -4.38 3.88
C THR A 522 13.73 -4.79 4.20
N LEU A 523 14.43 -3.99 5.00
CA LEU A 523 15.79 -4.24 5.52
C LEU A 523 16.01 -5.59 6.25
N ASP A 524 14.95 -6.37 6.45
CA ASP A 524 15.00 -7.80 6.70
C ASP A 524 14.29 -8.49 5.52
N LYS A 525 15.01 -9.36 4.79
CA LYS A 525 14.67 -10.01 3.50
C LYS A 525 13.40 -10.88 3.50
N VAL A 526 12.25 -10.38 3.94
CA VAL A 526 10.97 -11.10 3.92
C VAL A 526 10.05 -10.41 2.92
N LYS A 527 9.76 -11.12 1.83
CA LYS A 527 8.78 -10.71 0.83
C LYS A 527 7.38 -10.90 1.42
N VAL A 528 6.62 -9.83 1.58
CA VAL A 528 5.20 -9.90 1.95
C VAL A 528 4.41 -10.15 0.67
N ASP A 529 3.93 -11.38 0.47
CA ASP A 529 3.08 -11.75 -0.68
C ASP A 529 1.58 -11.38 -0.46
N THR A 530 1.26 -10.34 0.30
CA THR A 530 -0.14 -9.90 0.52
C THR A 530 -0.47 -8.74 -0.42
N PRO A 531 -1.17 -8.94 -1.55
CA PRO A 531 -1.52 -7.85 -2.47
C PRO A 531 -2.55 -6.91 -1.82
N PHE A 532 -2.27 -5.60 -1.89
CA PHE A 532 -3.17 -4.50 -1.50
C PHE A 532 -4.00 -4.07 -2.72
N ASN A 533 -5.31 -4.31 -2.67
CA ASN A 533 -6.25 -4.15 -3.79
C ASN A 533 -7.09 -2.89 -3.69
N GLY A 534 -6.92 -2.08 -2.64
CA GLY A 534 -7.49 -0.74 -2.53
C GLY A 534 -8.52 -0.54 -1.42
N LEU A 535 -9.03 -1.62 -0.81
CA LEU A 535 -10.02 -1.51 0.25
C LEU A 535 -9.97 -2.66 1.25
N LEU A 536 -9.84 -2.28 2.52
CA LEU A 536 -9.91 -3.16 3.67
C LEU A 536 -11.34 -3.26 4.22
N VAL A 537 -11.65 -4.32 4.96
CA VAL A 537 -12.88 -4.46 5.76
C VAL A 537 -12.53 -4.97 7.16
N VAL A 538 -13.32 -4.62 8.18
CA VAL A 538 -13.13 -5.16 9.53
C VAL A 538 -13.30 -6.68 9.50
N LEU A 539 -12.21 -7.38 9.81
CA LEU A 539 -12.16 -8.82 10.07
C LEU A 539 -10.97 -9.08 10.99
N PRO A 540 -11.16 -9.07 12.31
CA PRO A 540 -10.02 -8.99 13.20
C PRO A 540 -9.34 -10.35 13.37
N ALA A 541 -8.02 -10.33 13.47
CA ALA A 541 -7.23 -11.54 13.57
C ALA A 541 -7.26 -12.15 14.99
N PRO A 542 -6.92 -13.43 15.17
CA PRO A 542 -7.09 -14.13 16.45
C PRO A 542 -6.30 -13.54 17.63
N ASN A 543 -5.13 -12.94 17.36
CA ASN A 543 -4.28 -12.29 18.37
C ASN A 543 -4.72 -10.84 18.68
N CYS A 544 -5.74 -10.30 18.01
CA CYS A 544 -6.21 -8.96 18.29
C CYS A 544 -7.11 -8.95 19.55
N ASN A 545 -7.28 -7.77 20.15
CA ASN A 545 -8.29 -7.60 21.20
C ASN A 545 -9.70 -7.56 20.58
N MET A 546 -10.21 -8.74 20.18
CA MET A 546 -11.53 -8.92 19.55
C MET A 546 -12.65 -8.21 20.32
N ARG A 547 -12.57 -8.20 21.66
CA ARG A 547 -13.56 -7.51 22.49
C ARG A 547 -13.53 -6.00 22.28
N ALA A 548 -12.36 -5.39 22.23
CA ALA A 548 -12.23 -3.95 21.99
C ALA A 548 -12.69 -3.58 20.57
N VAL A 549 -12.29 -4.37 19.57
CA VAL A 549 -12.67 -4.15 18.17
C VAL A 549 -14.19 -4.26 17.97
N MET A 550 -14.82 -5.33 18.47
CA MET A 550 -16.27 -5.49 18.38
C MET A 550 -17.02 -4.41 19.18
N ASN A 551 -16.54 -4.04 20.37
CA ASN A 551 -17.16 -2.94 21.13
C ASN A 551 -17.09 -1.60 20.40
N ALA A 552 -16.07 -1.37 19.58
CA ALA A 552 -15.97 -0.18 18.74
C ALA A 552 -16.90 -0.30 17.53
N TYR A 553 -16.90 -1.45 16.85
CA TYR A 553 -17.79 -1.73 15.72
C TYR A 553 -19.28 -1.61 16.10
N ASP A 554 -19.66 -2.07 17.29
CA ASP A 554 -21.02 -1.99 17.86
C ASP A 554 -21.52 -0.55 18.07
N LYS A 555 -20.60 0.42 18.15
CA LYS A 555 -20.94 1.85 18.28
C LYS A 555 -21.14 2.55 16.93
N THR A 556 -20.81 1.87 15.84
CA THR A 556 -21.04 2.37 14.49
C THR A 556 -22.46 2.01 14.03
N GLU A 557 -22.84 2.51 12.86
CA GLU A 557 -24.10 2.16 12.19
C GLU A 557 -24.03 0.84 11.40
N PHE A 558 -22.83 0.28 11.21
CA PHE A 558 -22.59 -0.94 10.43
C PHE A 558 -23.31 -2.19 10.94
N PRO A 559 -23.44 -2.47 12.25
CA PRO A 559 -24.25 -3.60 12.73
C PRO A 559 -25.69 -3.59 12.21
N SER A 560 -26.25 -2.40 11.95
CA SER A 560 -27.60 -2.24 11.41
C SER A 560 -27.64 -2.20 9.87
N GLN A 561 -26.60 -1.66 9.23
CA GLN A 561 -26.52 -1.51 7.78
C GLN A 561 -26.00 -2.77 7.07
N MET A 562 -25.18 -3.56 7.76
CA MET A 562 -24.53 -4.79 7.30
C MET A 562 -24.76 -5.94 8.29
N PRO A 563 -26.03 -6.32 8.53
CA PRO A 563 -26.37 -7.31 9.53
C PRO A 563 -25.79 -8.70 9.24
N GLU A 564 -25.65 -9.10 7.97
CA GLU A 564 -25.13 -10.43 7.62
C GLU A 564 -23.62 -10.51 7.83
N TRP A 565 -22.87 -9.46 7.44
CA TRP A 565 -21.44 -9.35 7.77
C TRP A 565 -21.23 -9.30 9.28
N TYR A 566 -22.03 -8.51 10.00
CA TYR A 566 -21.96 -8.42 11.45
C TYR A 566 -22.29 -9.76 12.15
N ASN A 567 -23.24 -10.54 11.62
CA ASN A 567 -23.51 -11.89 12.11
C ASN A 567 -22.30 -12.80 11.91
N TYR A 568 -21.67 -12.75 10.74
CA TYR A 568 -20.43 -13.46 10.49
C TYR A 568 -19.32 -13.07 11.48
N LEU A 569 -19.09 -11.78 11.75
CA LEU A 569 -18.09 -11.33 12.73
C LEU A 569 -18.35 -11.90 14.14
N LYS A 570 -19.62 -12.00 14.55
CA LYS A 570 -20.00 -12.61 15.84
C LYS A 570 -19.76 -14.12 15.86
N ASP A 571 -20.17 -14.83 14.81
CA ASP A 571 -20.00 -16.28 14.70
C ASP A 571 -18.52 -16.63 14.67
N HIS A 572 -17.75 -15.89 13.87
CA HIS A 572 -16.29 -15.94 13.85
C HIS A 572 -15.73 -15.76 15.27
N ASN A 573 -15.98 -14.64 15.94
CA ASN A 573 -15.51 -14.38 17.32
C ASN A 573 -15.96 -15.44 18.35
N ALA A 574 -17.16 -16.03 18.18
CA ALA A 574 -17.66 -17.07 19.08
C ALA A 574 -16.94 -18.41 18.88
N THR A 575 -16.63 -18.78 17.64
CA THR A 575 -15.89 -20.02 17.32
C THR A 575 -14.44 -19.96 17.81
N TRP A 576 -13.78 -18.79 17.73
CA TRP A 576 -12.44 -18.62 18.31
C TRP A 576 -12.39 -18.68 19.82
N LYS A 577 -13.52 -18.44 20.50
CA LYS A 577 -13.63 -18.64 21.96
C LYS A 577 -13.85 -20.10 22.36
N LYS A 578 -14.10 -21.00 21.40
CA LYS A 578 -14.58 -22.37 21.68
C LYS A 578 -13.58 -23.49 21.39
N GLU A 579 -12.65 -23.34 20.43
CA GLU A 579 -11.74 -24.44 20.09
C GLU A 579 -10.33 -23.94 19.80
N PRO A 580 -9.31 -24.47 20.49
CA PRO A 580 -7.97 -23.98 20.35
C PRO A 580 -7.41 -24.23 18.95
N TYR A 581 -6.77 -23.24 18.35
CA TYR A 581 -6.09 -23.36 17.06
C TYR A 581 -4.85 -24.25 17.20
N LYS A 582 -4.90 -25.45 16.63
CA LYS A 582 -3.80 -26.42 16.69
C LYS A 582 -3.04 -26.53 15.37
N ASN A 583 -1.72 -26.35 15.41
CA ASN A 583 -0.84 -26.58 14.26
C ASN A 583 0.51 -27.13 14.68
N ILE A 584 1.20 -27.79 13.76
CA ILE A 584 2.54 -28.31 13.99
C ILE A 584 3.48 -27.52 13.12
N ARG A 585 4.52 -26.97 13.75
CA ARG A 585 5.60 -26.27 13.09
C ARG A 585 6.84 -27.12 13.13
N ILE A 586 7.49 -27.24 12.00
CA ILE A 586 8.78 -27.91 11.88
C ILE A 586 9.77 -26.86 11.43
N LYS A 587 10.67 -26.47 12.33
CA LYS A 587 11.74 -25.52 12.04
C LYS A 587 13.02 -26.30 11.81
N LEU A 588 13.63 -26.13 10.64
CA LEU A 588 14.99 -26.56 10.34
C LEU A 588 15.91 -25.36 10.49
N ASP A 589 16.83 -25.40 11.44
CA ASP A 589 17.94 -24.47 11.53
C ASP A 589 19.21 -25.14 11.01
N HIS A 590 19.90 -24.47 10.10
CA HIS A 590 21.24 -24.85 9.67
C HIS A 590 22.17 -23.62 9.68
N PRO A 591 23.46 -23.77 10.05
CA PRO A 591 24.31 -22.63 10.31
C PRO A 591 24.74 -21.90 9.04
N GLU A 592 25.03 -22.57 7.91
CA GLU A 592 25.66 -21.86 6.78
C GLU A 592 25.18 -22.23 5.34
N HIS A 593 24.55 -23.40 5.04
CA HIS A 593 24.27 -23.83 3.62
C HIS A 593 22.91 -24.51 3.27
N GLN A 594 22.45 -24.42 2.00
CA GLN A 594 21.11 -24.82 1.51
C GLN A 594 20.72 -26.31 1.76
N LEU A 595 20.08 -26.59 2.89
CA LEU A 595 19.34 -27.84 3.15
C LEU A 595 17.87 -27.71 2.77
N TYR A 596 17.25 -28.76 2.26
CA TYR A 596 15.86 -28.70 1.80
C TYR A 596 14.95 -29.59 2.66
N PRO A 597 14.03 -29.02 3.44
CA PRO A 597 13.04 -29.79 4.17
C PRO A 597 11.85 -30.14 3.29
N HIS A 598 11.33 -31.35 3.45
CA HIS A 598 10.15 -31.85 2.76
C HIS A 598 9.21 -32.52 3.76
N VAL A 599 7.90 -32.36 3.56
CA VAL A 599 6.86 -33.13 4.24
C VAL A 599 6.04 -33.89 3.20
N TYR A 600 5.76 -35.15 3.48
CA TYR A 600 4.86 -36.00 2.71
C TYR A 600 3.75 -36.51 3.60
N ASP A 601 2.51 -36.41 3.13
CA ASP A 601 1.37 -37.05 3.81
C ASP A 601 1.25 -38.55 3.45
N SER A 602 0.34 -39.25 4.12
CA SER A 602 0.07 -40.68 3.85
C SER A 602 -0.47 -40.97 2.44
N GLN A 603 -0.89 -39.96 1.68
CA GLN A 603 -1.37 -40.07 0.30
C GLN A 603 -0.26 -39.73 -0.71
N GLY A 604 0.92 -39.31 -0.24
CA GLY A 604 2.06 -38.92 -1.06
C GLY A 604 2.03 -37.46 -1.54
N ASN A 605 1.09 -36.63 -1.06
CA ASN A 605 1.10 -35.20 -1.36
C ASN A 605 2.29 -34.55 -0.66
N HIS A 606 2.94 -33.60 -1.33
CA HIS A 606 4.23 -33.05 -0.92
C HIS A 606 4.18 -31.56 -0.53
N VAL A 607 4.96 -31.18 0.47
CA VAL A 607 5.28 -29.77 0.81
C VAL A 607 6.77 -29.63 0.97
N GLY A 608 7.38 -28.72 0.23
CA GLY A 608 8.81 -28.47 0.31
C GLY A 608 9.39 -28.05 -1.03
N TYR A 609 10.70 -28.14 -1.15
CA TYR A 609 11.39 -27.79 -2.38
C TYR A 609 10.94 -28.67 -3.56
N ASP A 610 10.67 -28.09 -4.73
CA ASP A 610 10.29 -28.84 -5.94
C ASP A 610 11.55 -29.27 -6.71
N PRO A 611 11.94 -30.56 -6.65
CA PRO A 611 13.14 -31.04 -7.33
C PRO A 611 13.01 -31.06 -8.85
N SER A 612 11.80 -30.96 -9.41
CA SER A 612 11.58 -30.95 -10.87
C SER A 612 11.98 -29.63 -11.53
N LEU A 613 12.12 -28.56 -10.74
CA LEU A 613 12.40 -27.20 -11.23
C LEU A 613 13.83 -26.74 -10.92
N ILE A 614 14.68 -27.65 -10.46
CA ILE A 614 16.01 -27.34 -9.92
C ILE A 614 17.01 -26.76 -10.91
N GLU A 615 16.88 -27.07 -12.20
CA GLU A 615 17.68 -26.45 -13.24
C GLU A 615 17.26 -25.00 -13.57
N TYR A 616 16.07 -24.59 -13.11
CA TYR A 616 15.45 -23.29 -13.40
C TYR A 616 15.31 -22.39 -12.17
N SER A 617 15.09 -22.96 -10.98
CA SER A 617 14.97 -22.23 -9.72
C SER A 617 15.33 -23.09 -8.51
N ARG A 618 16.20 -22.56 -7.64
CA ARG A 618 16.53 -23.15 -6.33
C ARG A 618 15.58 -22.71 -5.20
N THR A 619 14.48 -22.03 -5.54
CA THR A 619 13.56 -21.42 -4.56
C THR A 619 12.08 -21.77 -4.79
N GLN A 620 11.76 -22.57 -5.81
CA GLN A 620 10.38 -22.97 -6.06
C GLN A 620 9.95 -24.10 -5.11
N ILE A 621 8.78 -23.90 -4.50
CA ILE A 621 8.21 -24.75 -3.46
C ILE A 621 6.94 -25.40 -4.01
N ALA A 622 6.83 -26.71 -3.88
CA ALA A 622 5.58 -27.45 -4.05
C ALA A 622 4.83 -27.47 -2.72
N CYS A 623 3.51 -27.25 -2.76
CA CYS A 623 2.64 -27.25 -1.58
C CYS A 623 1.31 -27.90 -1.93
N GLU A 624 1.32 -29.23 -1.97
CA GLU A 624 0.20 -30.09 -2.36
C GLU A 624 -0.63 -30.57 -1.17
N ILE A 625 -0.06 -30.56 0.04
CA ILE A 625 -0.80 -30.87 1.27
C ILE A 625 -1.70 -29.69 1.62
N ASN A 626 -3.01 -29.91 1.66
CA ASN A 626 -3.94 -28.81 1.85
C ASN A 626 -3.81 -28.21 3.27
N GLY A 627 -3.51 -26.91 3.31
CA GLY A 627 -3.36 -26.13 4.53
C GLY A 627 -1.94 -25.98 5.06
N SER A 628 -0.94 -26.65 4.49
CA SER A 628 0.45 -26.44 4.90
C SER A 628 1.06 -25.15 4.34
N GLU A 629 2.15 -24.69 4.96
CA GLU A 629 2.96 -23.56 4.49
C GLU A 629 4.45 -23.89 4.61
N TYR A 630 5.27 -23.29 3.75
CA TYR A 630 6.73 -23.38 3.78
C TYR A 630 7.32 -21.97 3.76
N ILE A 631 8.25 -21.70 4.66
CA ILE A 631 8.91 -20.41 4.83
C ILE A 631 10.41 -20.62 4.82
N ASP A 632 11.12 -19.85 3.99
CA ASP A 632 12.57 -19.79 3.96
C ASP A 632 13.04 -18.40 4.38
N TYR A 633 13.77 -18.30 5.49
CA TYR A 633 14.27 -17.01 5.99
C TYR A 633 15.54 -16.54 5.27
N GLY A 634 16.11 -17.36 4.37
CA GLY A 634 17.31 -17.00 3.61
C GLY A 634 18.57 -16.80 4.46
N ASN A 635 18.50 -17.16 5.74
CA ASN A 635 19.59 -17.12 6.73
C ASN A 635 19.94 -18.52 7.28
N GLY A 636 19.38 -19.55 6.66
CA GLY A 636 19.53 -20.94 7.05
C GLY A 636 18.44 -21.50 7.97
N THR A 637 17.51 -20.67 8.41
CA THR A 637 16.28 -21.14 9.05
C THR A 637 15.20 -21.38 7.98
N LYS A 638 14.55 -22.54 8.05
CA LYS A 638 13.40 -22.91 7.21
C LYS A 638 12.29 -23.44 8.11
N ILE A 639 11.05 -23.16 7.77
CA ILE A 639 9.88 -23.57 8.55
C ILE A 639 8.86 -24.23 7.62
N ILE A 640 8.34 -25.37 8.04
CA ILE A 640 7.15 -25.99 7.45
C ILE A 640 6.06 -26.04 8.51
N ASP A 641 4.92 -25.40 8.25
CA ASP A 641 3.73 -25.49 9.08
C ASP A 641 2.75 -26.47 8.45
N ILE A 642 2.20 -27.37 9.26
CA ILE A 642 1.23 -28.38 8.82
C ILE A 642 0.00 -28.44 9.75
N PRO A 643 -1.17 -28.84 9.22
CA PRO A 643 -2.35 -29.12 10.04
C PRO A 643 -2.10 -30.19 11.11
N SER A 644 -2.56 -29.97 12.35
CA SER A 644 -2.45 -30.99 13.41
C SER A 644 -3.32 -32.23 13.17
N GLY A 645 -4.29 -32.18 12.25
CA GLY A 645 -5.21 -33.27 11.93
C GLY A 645 -4.70 -34.31 10.92
N MET A 646 -3.41 -34.27 10.54
CA MET A 646 -2.84 -35.20 9.56
C MET A 646 -2.67 -36.63 10.11
N GLY A 647 -2.56 -36.80 11.43
CA GLY A 647 -2.37 -38.09 12.10
C GLY A 647 -0.95 -38.64 11.93
N GLU A 648 -0.51 -38.91 10.70
CA GLU A 648 0.84 -39.39 10.38
C GLU A 648 1.36 -38.70 9.11
N PHE A 649 2.63 -38.30 9.12
CA PHE A 649 3.33 -37.74 7.98
C PHE A 649 4.83 -38.02 8.05
N THR A 650 5.52 -37.93 6.93
CA THR A 650 6.98 -38.09 6.85
C THR A 650 7.63 -36.74 6.66
N PHE A 651 8.60 -36.39 7.50
CA PHE A 651 9.49 -35.25 7.31
C PHE A 651 10.83 -35.74 6.76
N MET A 652 11.42 -35.01 5.82
CA MET A 652 12.70 -35.35 5.21
C MET A 652 13.61 -34.13 5.17
N VAL A 653 14.86 -34.33 5.58
CA VAL A 653 15.97 -33.40 5.32
C VAL A 653 16.73 -33.92 4.11
N ASP A 654 16.79 -33.11 3.05
CA ASP A 654 17.46 -33.46 1.79
C ASP A 654 18.78 -32.69 1.66
N GLY A 655 19.88 -33.45 1.60
CA GLY A 655 21.25 -33.00 1.41
C GLY A 655 21.78 -33.16 -0.02
N SER A 656 20.92 -33.55 -0.98
CA SER A 656 21.30 -33.86 -2.36
C SER A 656 21.88 -32.71 -3.17
N LYS A 657 21.78 -31.49 -2.65
CA LYS A 657 22.25 -30.25 -3.28
C LYS A 657 23.08 -29.38 -2.33
N MET A 658 23.54 -29.96 -1.22
CA MET A 658 24.52 -29.32 -0.36
C MET A 658 25.81 -29.05 -1.14
N GLU A 659 26.55 -28.03 -0.72
CA GLU A 659 27.86 -27.72 -1.32
C GLU A 659 29.02 -28.32 -0.50
N GLU A 660 28.75 -28.76 0.73
CA GLU A 660 29.71 -29.32 1.68
C GLU A 660 29.52 -30.83 1.87
N ASP A 661 30.61 -31.52 2.24
CA ASP A 661 30.64 -32.97 2.44
C ASP A 661 29.71 -33.45 3.58
N SER A 662 29.50 -32.61 4.60
CA SER A 662 28.58 -32.88 5.72
C SER A 662 28.18 -31.58 6.43
N GLU A 663 26.95 -31.50 6.94
CA GLU A 663 26.45 -30.33 7.67
C GLU A 663 25.62 -30.77 8.89
N ALA A 664 25.79 -30.06 10.01
CA ALA A 664 24.94 -30.22 11.18
C ALA A 664 23.64 -29.44 11.02
N TYR A 665 22.54 -30.01 11.46
CA TYR A 665 21.23 -29.36 11.44
C TYR A 665 20.47 -29.59 12.74
N THR A 666 19.54 -28.68 13.03
CA THR A 666 18.63 -28.76 14.16
C THR A 666 17.20 -28.71 13.65
N LEU A 667 16.40 -29.69 14.02
CA LEU A 667 14.96 -29.73 13.81
C LEU A 667 14.24 -29.41 15.10
N THR A 668 13.36 -28.42 15.08
CA THR A 668 12.46 -28.11 16.19
C THR A 668 11.03 -28.35 15.76
N TYR A 669 10.39 -29.33 16.38
CA TYR A 669 8.97 -29.62 16.25
C TYR A 669 8.22 -28.87 17.34
N SER A 670 7.32 -27.97 16.97
CA SER A 670 6.49 -27.23 17.93
C SER A 670 5.03 -27.46 17.66
N PHE A 671 4.30 -27.92 18.68
CA PHE A 671 2.85 -27.96 18.68
C PHE A 671 2.32 -26.65 19.23
N PHE A 672 1.51 -25.98 18.44
CA PHE A 672 0.85 -24.75 18.81
C PHE A 672 -0.59 -25.04 19.16
N THR A 673 -1.09 -24.36 20.18
CA THR A 673 -2.49 -24.34 20.61
C THR A 673 -2.82 -22.88 20.90
N ASP A 674 -3.69 -22.26 20.09
CA ASP A 674 -4.02 -20.82 20.16
C ASP A 674 -2.83 -19.86 20.02
N GLY A 675 -1.83 -20.25 19.22
CA GLY A 675 -0.62 -19.46 19.01
C GLY A 675 0.36 -19.49 20.18
N GLU A 676 0.05 -20.21 21.26
CA GLU A 676 1.01 -20.59 22.29
C GLU A 676 1.64 -21.94 21.96
N VAL A 677 2.95 -22.03 22.18
CA VAL A 677 3.68 -23.29 22.07
C VAL A 677 3.33 -24.15 23.27
N THR A 678 2.58 -25.22 23.05
CA THR A 678 2.20 -26.17 24.13
C THR A 678 3.19 -27.31 24.26
N PHE A 679 3.95 -27.60 23.21
CA PHE A 679 4.96 -28.64 23.20
C PHE A 679 6.05 -28.26 22.20
N THR A 680 7.30 -28.50 22.56
CA THR A 680 8.44 -28.39 21.64
C THR A 680 9.37 -29.55 21.87
N GLU A 681 9.82 -30.16 20.78
CA GLU A 681 10.86 -31.18 20.76
C GLU A 681 11.94 -30.75 19.77
N THR A 682 13.21 -31.01 20.10
CA THR A 682 14.33 -30.64 19.26
C THR A 682 15.20 -31.86 19.01
N VAL A 683 15.48 -32.12 17.74
CA VAL A 683 16.35 -33.19 17.28
C VAL A 683 17.53 -32.55 16.55
N THR A 684 18.74 -33.00 16.84
CA THR A 684 19.93 -32.58 16.09
C THR A 684 20.45 -33.75 15.28
N GLY A 685 21.03 -33.45 14.13
CA GLY A 685 21.58 -34.47 13.24
C GLY A 685 22.71 -33.91 12.39
N ILE A 686 23.40 -34.84 11.72
CA ILE A 686 24.38 -34.51 10.69
C ILE A 686 23.89 -35.16 9.41
N ILE A 687 23.82 -34.38 8.33
CA ILE A 687 23.49 -34.87 7.00
C ILE A 687 24.74 -34.81 6.11
N LEU A 688 24.96 -35.86 5.32
CA LEU A 688 26.08 -35.95 4.38
C LEU A 688 25.64 -35.47 3.01
N TYR A 689 26.59 -34.96 2.23
CA TYR A 689 26.37 -34.63 0.82
C TYR A 689 25.74 -35.81 0.07
N ASP A 690 24.74 -35.52 -0.77
CA ASP A 690 24.04 -36.52 -1.59
C ASP A 690 23.27 -37.59 -0.80
N THR A 691 22.90 -37.26 0.44
CA THR A 691 22.04 -38.10 1.28
C THR A 691 20.75 -37.40 1.67
N SER A 692 19.73 -38.18 2.02
CA SER A 692 18.51 -37.67 2.64
C SER A 692 18.20 -38.45 3.92
N ILE A 693 17.70 -37.78 4.95
CA ILE A 693 17.24 -38.40 6.19
C ILE A 693 15.73 -38.24 6.28
N SER A 694 15.00 -39.35 6.43
CA SER A 694 13.55 -39.33 6.58
C SER A 694 13.11 -39.81 7.97
N THR A 695 12.12 -39.11 8.50
CA THR A 695 11.55 -39.31 9.83
C THR A 695 10.04 -39.38 9.70
N SER A 696 9.43 -40.48 10.13
CA SER A 696 7.99 -40.53 10.31
C SER A 696 7.59 -39.89 11.62
N ILE A 697 6.50 -39.15 11.54
CA ILE A 697 5.96 -38.39 12.64
C ILE A 697 4.50 -38.76 12.78
N ILE A 698 4.18 -39.35 13.92
CA ILE A 698 2.81 -39.66 14.31
C ILE A 698 2.41 -38.65 15.38
N VAL A 699 1.25 -38.03 15.18
CA VAL A 699 0.74 -36.97 16.03
C VAL A 699 -0.62 -37.36 16.56
N ASP A 700 -0.71 -37.43 17.87
CA ASP A 700 -1.99 -37.45 18.59
C ASP A 700 -2.22 -36.12 19.32
N ASP A 701 -3.42 -35.93 19.86
CA ASP A 701 -3.81 -34.70 20.57
C ASP A 701 -2.96 -34.35 21.80
N THR A 702 -2.01 -35.21 22.19
CA THR A 702 -1.22 -35.12 23.43
C THR A 702 0.27 -35.44 23.29
N ARG A 703 0.73 -36.03 22.18
CA ARG A 703 2.10 -36.56 22.00
C ARG A 703 2.53 -36.52 20.53
N LEU A 704 3.85 -36.37 20.33
CA LEU A 704 4.54 -36.47 19.05
C LEU A 704 5.46 -37.69 19.15
N LEU A 705 5.26 -38.67 18.28
CA LEU A 705 6.09 -39.88 18.17
C LEU A 705 6.96 -39.73 16.93
N ILE A 706 8.28 -39.70 17.14
CA ILE A 706 9.29 -39.55 16.10
C ILE A 706 9.95 -40.91 15.86
N GLU A 707 9.69 -41.51 14.70
CA GLU A 707 10.33 -42.77 14.28
C GLU A 707 11.22 -42.49 13.05
N GLN A 708 12.54 -42.65 13.20
CA GLN A 708 13.47 -42.44 12.08
C GLN A 708 13.42 -43.66 11.13
N ILE A 709 13.15 -43.43 9.83
CA ILE A 709 12.82 -44.52 8.91
C ILE A 709 13.97 -44.95 8.00
N SER A 710 14.88 -44.05 7.57
CA SER A 710 16.10 -44.44 6.82
C SER A 710 16.94 -43.23 6.40
N SER A 711 18.22 -43.46 6.11
CA SER A 711 19.04 -42.64 5.24
C SER A 711 19.15 -43.29 3.86
N ASN A 712 18.97 -42.52 2.78
CA ASN A 712 19.25 -42.98 1.42
C ASN A 712 20.42 -42.17 0.86
N GLY A 713 21.47 -42.88 0.45
CA GLY A 713 22.69 -42.36 -0.16
C GLY A 713 23.86 -43.25 0.25
N ASP A 714 24.75 -43.59 -0.68
CA ASP A 714 25.89 -44.51 -0.49
C ASP A 714 26.83 -44.01 0.61
N ALA A 715 26.47 -44.24 1.88
CA ALA A 715 27.35 -44.05 3.01
C ALA A 715 28.53 -45.03 2.86
N PRO A 716 29.78 -44.60 3.13
CA PRO A 716 30.92 -45.51 3.09
C PRO A 716 30.75 -46.54 4.19
N ALA A 717 30.20 -47.72 3.87
CA ALA A 717 30.14 -48.95 4.65
C ALA A 717 30.43 -48.74 6.16
N SER A 718 29.58 -47.98 6.84
CA SER A 718 29.77 -47.67 8.26
C SER A 718 29.25 -48.84 9.06
N HIS A 719 30.13 -49.49 9.83
CA HIS A 719 29.76 -50.51 10.79
C HIS A 719 29.08 -49.83 11.97
N THR A 720 27.75 -49.82 11.99
CA THR A 720 26.97 -49.07 12.98
C THR A 720 26.21 -50.03 13.88
N ALA A 721 26.32 -49.86 15.19
CA ALA A 721 25.40 -50.51 16.12
C ALA A 721 25.10 -49.60 17.31
N TYR A 722 23.90 -49.76 17.84
CA TYR A 722 23.44 -49.08 19.04
C TYR A 722 22.60 -50.03 19.88
N LEU A 723 22.70 -49.86 21.19
CA LEU A 723 21.81 -50.54 22.11
C LEU A 723 20.42 -49.90 21.90
N LEU A 724 19.39 -50.72 21.65
CA LEU A 724 17.98 -50.34 21.43
C LEU A 724 17.06 -50.54 22.65
N ASP A 725 17.32 -51.51 23.52
CA ASP A 725 16.67 -51.58 24.85
C ASP A 725 17.55 -52.32 25.89
N VAL A 726 17.37 -52.02 27.17
CA VAL A 726 17.87 -52.84 28.29
C VAL A 726 16.76 -53.06 29.31
N SER A 727 16.30 -54.30 29.41
CA SER A 727 15.40 -54.72 30.48
C SER A 727 16.22 -55.42 31.56
N ALA A 728 16.52 -54.69 32.64
CA ALA A 728 17.16 -55.25 33.82
C ALA A 728 16.86 -54.39 35.07
N PRO A 729 16.97 -54.97 36.28
CA PRO A 729 16.73 -54.21 37.49
C PRO A 729 17.86 -53.19 37.73
N THR A 730 17.48 -51.99 38.13
CA THR A 730 18.44 -50.91 38.48
C THR A 730 19.27 -51.24 39.73
N ILE A 731 18.68 -52.02 40.64
CA ILE A 731 19.30 -52.47 41.90
C ILE A 731 19.10 -53.97 42.01
N LEU A 732 20.18 -54.70 42.28
CA LEU A 732 20.13 -56.13 42.59
C LEU A 732 20.56 -56.35 44.04
N TYR A 733 19.68 -56.94 44.85
CA TYR A 733 19.99 -57.22 46.25
C TYR A 733 20.89 -58.44 46.37
N THR A 734 21.64 -58.52 47.47
CA THR A 734 22.57 -59.61 47.77
C THR A 734 21.92 -60.99 47.62
N GLU A 735 22.55 -61.88 46.84
CA GLU A 735 22.07 -63.23 46.51
C GLU A 735 20.77 -63.31 45.70
N GLU A 736 20.21 -62.17 45.24
CA GLU A 736 19.08 -62.12 44.33
C GLU A 736 19.52 -62.46 42.90
N SER A 737 18.64 -63.11 42.14
CA SER A 737 18.87 -63.38 40.72
C SER A 737 17.90 -62.58 39.86
N ALA A 738 18.41 -62.04 38.76
CA ALA A 738 17.63 -61.30 37.79
C ALA A 738 17.96 -61.73 36.37
N THR A 739 16.95 -61.61 35.51
CA THR A 739 17.12 -61.76 34.07
C THR A 739 17.36 -60.38 33.47
N ILE A 740 18.33 -60.32 32.57
CA ILE A 740 18.79 -59.12 31.90
C ILE A 740 18.61 -59.35 30.41
N GLU A 741 17.84 -58.50 29.74
CA GLU A 741 17.67 -58.51 28.29
C GLU A 741 18.35 -57.27 27.69
N LEU A 742 19.19 -57.50 26.68
CA LEU A 742 19.93 -56.48 25.96
C LEU A 742 19.53 -56.54 24.48
N THR A 743 18.82 -55.54 23.99
CA THR A 743 18.42 -55.46 22.58
C THR A 743 19.37 -54.53 21.83
N ILE A 744 20.02 -55.03 20.78
CA ILE A 744 20.99 -54.31 19.96
C ILE A 744 20.45 -54.20 18.54
N TYR A 745 20.47 -53.00 17.98
CA TYR A 745 20.38 -52.80 16.53
C TYR A 745 21.79 -52.80 15.94
N TYR A 746 21.96 -53.45 14.79
CA TYR A 746 23.21 -53.52 14.05
C TYR A 746 23.00 -53.30 12.55
N ASP A 747 23.99 -52.68 11.93
CA ASP A 747 24.16 -52.53 10.49
C ASP A 747 25.64 -52.72 10.14
N PHE A 748 26.01 -53.96 9.81
CA PHE A 748 27.39 -54.35 9.54
C PHE A 748 27.54 -54.85 8.11
N PRO A 749 28.30 -54.15 7.25
CA PRO A 749 28.50 -54.54 5.87
C PRO A 749 29.40 -55.79 5.70
N GLU A 750 30.15 -56.18 6.73
CA GLU A 750 30.93 -57.42 6.79
C GLU A 750 30.76 -58.12 8.16
N PRO A 751 31.02 -59.44 8.28
CA PRO A 751 30.92 -60.16 9.56
C PRO A 751 31.76 -59.51 10.66
N THR A 752 31.08 -58.95 11.66
CA THR A 752 31.69 -58.12 12.70
C THR A 752 31.48 -58.75 14.06
N PRO A 753 32.54 -58.91 14.87
CA PRO A 753 32.42 -59.48 16.20
C PRO A 753 31.75 -58.49 17.17
N VAL A 754 30.80 -58.97 17.96
CA VAL A 754 30.09 -58.19 19.00
C VAL A 754 30.09 -58.96 20.32
N ASN A 755 30.33 -58.29 21.45
CA ASN A 755 30.29 -58.88 22.79
C ASN A 755 29.30 -58.12 23.69
N PRO A 756 28.08 -58.64 23.92
CA PRO A 756 27.17 -58.14 24.94
C PRO A 756 27.55 -58.79 26.27
N GLY A 757 28.51 -58.18 26.97
CA GLY A 757 29.09 -58.72 28.20
C GLY A 757 28.59 -58.01 29.46
N ILE A 758 28.83 -58.65 30.60
CA ILE A 758 28.51 -58.10 31.93
C ILE A 758 29.80 -58.07 32.73
N TYR A 759 30.18 -56.90 33.20
CA TYR A 759 31.44 -56.67 33.90
C TYR A 759 31.19 -56.21 35.34
N ASP A 760 31.83 -56.88 36.29
CA ASP A 760 31.87 -56.41 37.67
C ASP A 760 33.09 -55.50 37.84
N SER A 761 32.84 -54.19 37.94
CA SER A 761 33.92 -53.23 38.13
C SER A 761 34.55 -53.26 39.52
N THR A 762 33.86 -53.84 40.50
CA THR A 762 34.35 -53.97 41.88
C THR A 762 35.43 -55.04 41.97
N THR A 763 35.19 -56.20 41.35
CA THR A 763 36.17 -57.30 41.29
C THR A 763 37.11 -57.20 40.08
N SER A 764 36.76 -56.36 39.10
CA SER A 764 37.44 -56.26 37.80
C SER A 764 37.42 -57.57 37.00
N GLU A 765 36.33 -58.33 37.11
CA GLU A 765 36.12 -59.60 36.41
C GLU A 765 34.85 -59.56 35.55
N TRP A 766 34.85 -60.31 34.45
CA TRP A 766 33.66 -60.48 33.62
C TRP A 766 32.75 -61.56 34.21
N ILE A 767 31.48 -61.20 34.43
CA ILE A 767 30.41 -62.12 34.80
C ILE A 767 29.90 -62.87 33.56
N VAL A 768 29.79 -62.17 32.44
CA VAL A 768 29.45 -62.72 31.11
C VAL A 768 30.41 -62.12 30.09
N ASP A 769 31.11 -62.96 29.32
CA ASP A 769 32.08 -62.56 28.29
C ASP A 769 31.93 -63.49 27.08
N GLU A 770 30.93 -63.21 26.25
CA GLU A 770 30.56 -64.04 25.11
C GLU A 770 30.60 -63.23 23.81
N TYR A 771 31.36 -63.72 22.83
CA TYR A 771 31.51 -63.08 21.53
C TYR A 771 30.61 -63.72 20.49
N TYR A 772 29.89 -62.87 19.79
CA TYR A 772 29.01 -63.18 18.68
C TYR A 772 29.56 -62.54 17.40
N THR A 773 29.05 -62.94 16.25
CA THR A 773 29.39 -62.31 14.96
C THR A 773 28.10 -61.95 14.25
N LEU A 774 27.96 -60.69 13.87
CA LEU A 774 26.77 -60.14 13.23
C LEU A 774 27.17 -59.59 11.85
N GLU A 775 26.31 -59.78 10.85
CA GLU A 775 26.49 -59.32 9.47
C GLU A 775 25.11 -58.93 8.90
N GLY A 776 25.05 -57.87 8.11
CA GLY A 776 23.83 -57.28 7.59
C GLY A 776 23.18 -56.31 8.57
N THR A 777 21.91 -56.00 8.33
CA THR A 777 21.14 -55.03 9.12
C THR A 777 20.02 -55.72 9.88
N GLY A 778 19.86 -55.46 11.17
CA GLY A 778 18.79 -56.03 11.97
C GLY A 778 18.87 -55.73 13.46
N THR A 779 17.97 -56.34 14.23
CA THR A 779 17.93 -56.23 15.69
C THR A 779 18.07 -57.62 16.32
N ILE A 780 18.80 -57.72 17.42
CA ILE A 780 18.97 -58.96 18.19
C ILE A 780 18.88 -58.68 19.70
N THR A 781 18.23 -59.58 20.43
CA THR A 781 18.13 -59.51 21.89
C THR A 781 18.92 -60.64 22.53
N TYR A 782 19.77 -60.30 23.49
CA TYR A 782 20.53 -61.23 24.33
C TYR A 782 19.93 -61.28 25.72
N GLU A 783 19.71 -62.48 26.25
CA GLU A 783 19.12 -62.69 27.57
C GLU A 783 20.12 -63.42 28.47
N TYR A 784 20.42 -62.84 29.63
CA TYR A 784 21.32 -63.41 30.63
C TYR A 784 20.65 -63.46 32.00
N THR A 785 20.83 -64.57 32.72
CA THR A 785 20.45 -64.63 34.14
C THR A 785 21.70 -64.49 35.00
N ILE A 786 21.72 -63.46 35.85
CA ILE A 786 22.81 -63.24 36.81
C ILE A 786 22.30 -63.38 38.24
N THR A 787 23.22 -63.72 39.17
CA THR A 787 22.95 -63.76 40.61
C THR A 787 23.95 -62.84 41.31
N ALA A 788 23.47 -61.91 42.13
CA ALA A 788 24.34 -60.98 42.87
C ALA A 788 25.25 -61.74 43.84
N ALA A 789 26.51 -61.32 43.95
CA ALA A 789 27.43 -61.92 44.90
C ALA A 789 27.01 -61.62 46.36
N SER A 790 27.45 -62.47 47.30
CA SER A 790 27.14 -62.32 48.72
C SER A 790 27.99 -61.19 49.35
N THR A 791 27.55 -59.93 49.24
CA THR A 791 28.20 -58.70 49.73
C THR A 791 27.34 -57.95 50.75
N PRO A 792 27.91 -57.10 51.64
CA PRO A 792 27.13 -56.33 52.61
C PRO A 792 26.47 -55.05 52.05
N LEU A 793 26.58 -54.81 50.74
CA LEU A 793 26.06 -53.63 50.02
C LEU A 793 25.27 -54.08 48.78
N ASP A 794 24.31 -53.25 48.37
CA ASP A 794 23.50 -53.45 47.16
C ASP A 794 24.28 -53.06 45.89
N TRP A 795 23.94 -53.70 44.76
CA TRP A 795 24.61 -53.51 43.47
C TRP A 795 23.83 -52.53 42.60
N GLU A 796 24.51 -51.57 41.98
CA GLU A 796 23.96 -50.63 41.00
C GLU A 796 24.43 -50.99 39.59
N LEU A 797 23.51 -50.88 38.61
CA LEU A 797 23.73 -51.28 37.22
C LEU A 797 23.80 -50.08 36.28
N GLU A 798 24.83 -50.03 35.44
CA GLU A 798 25.04 -49.00 34.41
C GLU A 798 25.30 -49.64 33.04
N ALA A 799 24.83 -49.03 31.94
CA ALA A 799 25.15 -49.46 30.58
C ALA A 799 26.28 -48.62 29.97
N SER A 800 27.24 -49.26 29.32
CA SER A 800 28.40 -48.63 28.69
C SER A 800 28.75 -49.30 27.36
N VAL A 801 29.34 -48.55 26.43
CA VAL A 801 29.81 -49.07 25.13
C VAL A 801 31.31 -48.86 24.99
N TRP A 802 32.01 -49.92 24.59
CA TRP A 802 33.45 -49.94 24.36
C TRP A 802 33.72 -50.35 22.90
N TYR A 803 34.72 -49.72 22.29
CA TYR A 803 35.09 -49.99 20.91
C TYR A 803 36.56 -50.42 20.79
N TYR A 804 36.85 -51.30 19.83
CA TYR A 804 38.19 -51.79 19.56
C TYR A 804 38.79 -51.00 18.40
N LEU A 805 39.90 -50.31 18.65
CA LEU A 805 40.61 -49.51 17.65
C LEU A 805 42.10 -49.78 17.80
N GLU A 806 42.78 -50.12 16.69
CA GLU A 806 44.23 -50.28 16.61
C GLU A 806 44.85 -51.22 17.67
N ASP A 807 44.25 -52.40 17.84
CA ASP A 807 44.68 -53.50 18.71
C ASP A 807 44.49 -53.31 20.24
N GLU A 808 43.80 -52.26 20.70
CA GLU A 808 43.39 -52.10 22.11
C GLU A 808 41.90 -51.71 22.28
N TRP A 809 41.27 -52.20 23.37
CA TRP A 809 39.93 -51.77 23.76
C TRP A 809 40.02 -50.39 24.40
N THR A 810 39.39 -49.40 23.76
CA THR A 810 39.44 -48.01 24.22
C THR A 810 38.12 -47.61 24.86
N TYR A 811 38.21 -47.06 26.07
CA TYR A 811 37.14 -46.34 26.75
C TYR A 811 37.53 -44.87 26.77
N ASP A 812 36.75 -44.02 26.11
CA ASP A 812 37.06 -42.59 26.00
C ASP A 812 36.08 -41.77 26.83
N GLU A 813 36.51 -41.40 28.04
CA GLU A 813 35.73 -40.60 29.00
C GLU A 813 35.61 -39.12 28.58
N GLU A 814 36.49 -38.61 27.71
CA GLU A 814 36.64 -37.16 27.47
C GLU A 814 36.35 -36.69 26.04
N LYS A 815 36.08 -37.59 25.08
CA LYS A 815 35.87 -37.21 23.66
C LYS A 815 34.44 -37.34 23.14
N TYR A 816 33.50 -37.70 24.01
CA TYR A 816 32.06 -37.58 23.77
C TYR A 816 31.35 -36.93 24.97
N SER A 817 32.03 -35.95 25.55
CA SER A 817 31.43 -34.95 26.41
C SER A 817 30.57 -33.98 25.58
N GLU A 818 29.32 -34.32 25.28
CA GLU A 818 28.25 -33.33 25.02
C GLU A 818 26.87 -34.03 24.93
N ALA A 819 25.94 -33.50 25.74
CA ALA A 819 24.49 -33.76 25.87
C ALA A 819 24.01 -34.88 26.82
N PHE A 820 23.68 -34.48 28.06
CA PHE A 820 22.51 -34.97 28.79
C PHE A 820 21.92 -33.86 29.68
N GLU A 821 20.59 -33.72 29.74
CA GLU A 821 19.86 -33.64 31.02
C GLU A 821 18.46 -34.27 30.89
N ILE A 822 18.00 -34.84 32.00
CA ILE A 822 17.02 -35.92 32.19
C ILE A 822 15.59 -35.36 32.46
N SER A 823 14.53 -36.16 32.30
CA SER A 823 13.38 -36.18 33.24
C SER A 823 12.53 -37.46 33.21
N VAL A 824 12.04 -37.80 34.41
CA VAL A 824 11.50 -39.06 34.94
C VAL A 824 10.01 -39.25 34.65
N VAL A 825 9.50 -40.50 34.64
CA VAL A 825 8.10 -40.76 35.05
C VAL A 825 8.03 -41.89 36.07
N GLU A 826 7.18 -41.66 37.07
CA GLU A 826 7.09 -42.28 38.40
C GLU A 826 6.78 -43.78 38.44
N GLU A 827 7.18 -44.36 39.58
CA GLU A 827 6.64 -45.57 40.19
C GLU A 827 5.10 -45.65 40.05
N GLU A 828 4.58 -46.73 39.48
CA GLU A 828 3.34 -47.32 40.01
C GLU A 828 3.70 -48.50 40.91
N GLU A 829 3.10 -48.46 42.10
CA GLU A 829 3.27 -49.42 43.19
C GLU A 829 3.14 -50.86 42.68
N ASN A 830 4.17 -51.66 42.99
CA ASN A 830 4.28 -53.12 42.86
C ASN A 830 4.99 -53.63 41.60
N GLY A 831 6.33 -53.59 41.63
CA GLY A 831 7.14 -54.64 40.98
C GLY A 831 8.17 -54.17 39.96
N GLY A 832 9.17 -53.41 40.42
CA GLY A 832 10.58 -53.50 39.99
C GLY A 832 10.89 -53.65 38.49
N GLY A 833 10.91 -52.52 37.78
CA GLY A 833 11.60 -52.35 36.51
C GLY A 833 11.96 -50.87 36.35
N GLY A 834 12.93 -50.39 37.13
CA GLY A 834 13.45 -49.03 37.01
C GLY A 834 14.42 -48.94 35.84
N GLY A 835 14.30 -47.90 35.02
CA GLY A 835 15.18 -47.68 33.87
C GLY A 835 16.65 -47.63 34.28
N ILE A 836 17.50 -48.36 33.54
CA ILE A 836 18.96 -48.32 33.69
C ILE A 836 19.46 -47.02 33.05
N PRO A 837 20.29 -46.22 33.74
CA PRO A 837 20.83 -44.98 33.19
C PRO A 837 21.66 -45.23 31.91
N GLY A 838 21.44 -44.40 30.88
CA GLY A 838 22.29 -44.32 29.68
C GLY A 838 21.69 -44.99 28.43
N PHE A 839 20.63 -44.41 27.85
CA PHE A 839 20.01 -44.98 26.67
C PHE A 839 19.41 -44.01 25.65
N PRO A 840 19.57 -44.24 24.32
CA PRO A 840 20.53 -45.15 23.63
C PRO A 840 21.87 -44.47 23.27
N TYR A 841 22.94 -45.27 23.14
CA TYR A 841 24.27 -44.84 22.69
C TYR A 841 24.62 -45.40 21.29
N LEU A 842 25.11 -44.53 20.40
CA LEU A 842 25.58 -44.87 19.05
C LEU A 842 27.09 -45.12 19.04
N ALA A 843 27.55 -46.23 18.45
CA ALA A 843 28.98 -46.51 18.28
C ALA A 843 29.34 -46.89 16.84
N ILE A 844 30.53 -46.46 16.40
CA ILE A 844 31.07 -46.68 15.05
C ILE A 844 32.50 -47.24 15.20
N ALA A 845 32.70 -48.55 15.01
CA ALA A 845 34.03 -49.18 15.05
C ALA A 845 34.07 -50.62 14.50
N PHE A 846 35.29 -51.14 14.28
CA PHE A 846 35.55 -52.54 13.93
C PHE A 846 35.61 -53.41 15.19
N GLY A 847 34.47 -54.02 15.54
CA GLY A 847 34.32 -54.82 16.75
C GLY A 847 33.82 -54.00 17.95
N LEU A 848 32.75 -54.47 18.57
CA LEU A 848 32.00 -53.69 19.57
C LEU A 848 31.69 -54.52 20.82
N THR A 849 31.83 -53.91 21.99
CA THR A 849 31.45 -54.52 23.27
C THR A 849 30.45 -53.63 23.99
N PHE A 850 29.27 -54.18 24.26
CA PHE A 850 28.25 -53.55 25.10
C PHE A 850 28.40 -54.13 26.51
N ILE A 851 28.66 -53.27 27.50
CA ILE A 851 28.98 -53.69 28.86
C ILE A 851 27.92 -53.16 29.80
N LEU A 852 27.30 -54.07 30.55
CA LEU A 852 26.63 -53.71 31.79
C LEU A 852 27.64 -53.74 32.93
N VAL A 853 27.86 -52.60 33.57
CA VAL A 853 28.83 -52.40 34.65
C VAL A 853 28.10 -52.43 35.99
N PHE A 854 28.47 -53.39 36.84
CA PHE A 854 28.02 -53.42 38.23
C PHE A 854 29.02 -52.72 39.15
N ARG A 855 28.51 -51.89 40.05
CA ARG A 855 29.28 -51.16 41.08
C ARG A 855 28.66 -51.35 42.46
N GLU A 856 29.50 -51.46 43.49
CA GLU A 856 29.05 -51.37 44.89
C GLU A 856 28.48 -49.97 45.17
N ARG A 857 27.25 -49.91 45.69
CA ARG A 857 26.62 -48.64 46.04
C ARG A 857 27.23 -48.07 47.33
N PHE A 858 27.99 -46.99 47.22
CA PHE A 858 28.43 -46.23 48.39
C PHE A 858 27.26 -45.40 48.93
N LEU A 859 26.80 -45.70 50.16
CA LEU A 859 25.84 -44.86 50.87
C LEU A 859 26.54 -43.58 51.34
N THR A 860 26.44 -42.51 50.56
CA THR A 860 26.65 -41.13 51.01
C THR A 860 25.68 -40.17 50.35
#